data_AF-A0A6P3DVP9-F1
#
_entry.id   AF-A0A6P3DVP9-F1
#
_cell.length_a   1.000
_cell.length_b   1.000
_cell.length_c   1.000
_cell.angle_alpha   90.00
_cell.angle_beta   90.00
_cell.angle_gamma   90.00
#
_symmetry.space_group_name_H-M   'P 1'
#
loop_
_entity.id
_entity.type
_entity.pdbx_description
1 polymer ?
#
loop_
_entity_poly.entity_id
_entity_poly.type
_entity_poly.pdbx_seq_one_letter_code
_entity_poly.pdbx_strand_id
1 'polypeptide(L)'
;MRENTKFIVTEVNKLLGRSYSVIYFNSLSSEELVQVLKEVLIKIQDQNVDASDTKNETPEEISIYILSILRILHYQPQTDPVTFRQGLVRGDPDTIHPILTWLLSHVNVVRQRAYLSRFLVKLEVPAEYLSDPEVSALYEQYTSLIDRFKAAHKEREIGRKNFENASELTADLKTMEKEKEAVTIRIEKMRTKAESGMHLLDAARALRVEKDKERDFALQEEQEKEIISRLQTNLQRLERELQILKKDENEITVQSLLQHLSEVITVQTIVTDEKLPAELHTRKDHIKALNAVKQYLYLGPDQITALRNKLDSIGKEIQNLIEFKISKSNIDKIEPFRQQAAAVANIKRNILEKLERTMSSLQELQVKLEEKHELSKMVVEDVIPKGEELKKYINRLKTRGTLYKHCKSELTWLNAENSVLHRTAAILENQYNQCNQARERLETVKKNIPVNFTEENASSMNLQLGRDVSAFRAKLVPLINEVQSLRQKCREFEQQQEKAKKAHNEVESSMSSSINNLQSEVQSRKNKIAKDIEEKDKLQNLITKMKTMEERIKRDMEDPTVSDPGKKIKEELNSAIQAEETKLKILTMEKECLKETTVVNEKQTQMWNDILSVFKCKIKCAEESKQSNGIVVRRGGAETLVLQ
;
A
#
# COMPACT_ATOMS: atom_id res chain seq x y z
N MET A 1 17.53 -29.67 -50.92
CA MET A 1 18.55 -30.30 -51.79
C MET A 1 19.97 -29.86 -51.43
N ARG A 2 20.43 -28.63 -51.75
CA ARG A 2 21.83 -28.19 -51.51
C ARG A 2 22.28 -28.18 -50.04
N GLU A 3 21.39 -27.90 -49.09
CA GLU A 3 21.70 -27.96 -47.66
C GLU A 3 21.89 -29.40 -47.18
N ASN A 4 21.04 -30.33 -47.65
CA ASN A 4 21.16 -31.76 -47.33
C ASN A 4 22.46 -32.35 -47.87
N THR A 5 22.87 -32.01 -49.10
CA THR A 5 24.14 -32.49 -49.65
C THR A 5 25.36 -31.90 -48.93
N LYS A 6 25.31 -30.63 -48.51
CA LYS A 6 26.35 -30.04 -47.63
C LYS A 6 26.43 -30.77 -46.29
N PHE A 7 25.29 -31.05 -45.67
CA PHE A 7 25.22 -31.79 -44.41
C PHE A 7 25.79 -33.22 -44.55
N ILE A 8 25.35 -33.97 -45.57
CA ILE A 8 25.85 -35.32 -45.87
C ILE A 8 27.36 -35.30 -46.06
N VAL A 9 27.89 -34.41 -46.90
CA VAL A 9 29.33 -34.34 -47.19
C VAL A 9 30.14 -34.02 -45.92
N THR A 10 29.65 -33.13 -45.06
CA THR A 10 30.34 -32.75 -43.83
C THR A 10 30.41 -33.93 -42.85
N GLU A 11 29.31 -34.64 -42.65
CA GLU A 11 29.25 -35.77 -41.71
C GLU A 11 29.90 -37.04 -42.28
N VAL A 12 29.79 -37.31 -43.59
CA VAL A 12 30.51 -38.42 -44.25
C VAL A 12 32.02 -38.22 -44.16
N ASN A 13 32.51 -37.00 -44.40
CA ASN A 13 33.93 -36.69 -44.25
C ASN A 13 34.41 -36.91 -42.81
N LYS A 14 33.60 -36.53 -41.83
CA LYS A 14 33.89 -36.73 -40.40
C LYS A 14 33.89 -38.22 -40.00
N LEU A 15 32.98 -39.03 -40.55
CA LEU A 15 32.85 -40.46 -40.21
C LEU A 15 33.85 -41.36 -40.93
N LEU A 16 34.12 -41.10 -42.22
CA LEU A 16 35.03 -41.91 -43.05
C LEU A 16 36.46 -41.36 -43.11
N GLY A 17 36.72 -40.16 -42.57
CA GLY A 17 38.03 -39.50 -42.65
C GLY A 17 38.43 -39.11 -44.07
N ARG A 18 37.46 -38.95 -44.98
CA ARG A 18 37.67 -38.53 -46.38
C ARG A 18 37.45 -37.02 -46.54
N SER A 19 37.91 -36.45 -47.65
CA SER A 19 37.77 -35.02 -47.97
C SER A 19 36.96 -34.81 -49.25
N TYR A 20 35.70 -35.23 -49.26
CA TYR A 20 34.80 -34.97 -50.37
C TYR A 20 34.43 -33.48 -50.44
N SER A 21 34.51 -32.90 -51.64
CA SER A 21 33.92 -31.60 -51.94
C SER A 21 32.46 -31.79 -52.36
N VAL A 22 31.59 -30.81 -52.12
CA VAL A 22 30.16 -30.86 -52.50
C VAL A 22 29.98 -31.11 -54.00
N ILE A 23 30.91 -30.61 -54.81
CA ILE A 23 30.89 -30.81 -56.27
C ILE A 23 31.29 -32.25 -56.62
N TYR A 24 32.33 -32.78 -55.97
CA TYR A 24 32.83 -34.13 -56.20
C TYR A 24 31.84 -35.20 -55.72
N PHE A 25 31.17 -34.96 -54.60
CA PHE A 25 30.16 -35.87 -54.06
C PHE A 25 28.92 -35.96 -54.97
N ASN A 26 28.54 -34.86 -55.63
CA ASN A 26 27.45 -34.86 -56.61
C ASN A 26 27.84 -35.47 -57.96
N SER A 27 29.14 -35.66 -58.23
CA SER A 27 29.64 -36.29 -59.45
C SER A 27 30.00 -37.77 -59.27
N LEU A 28 29.79 -38.35 -58.08
CA LEU A 28 29.99 -39.78 -57.84
C LEU A 28 29.05 -40.61 -58.72
N SER A 29 29.54 -41.72 -59.24
CA SER A 29 28.71 -42.65 -60.01
C SER A 29 27.69 -43.35 -59.10
N SER A 30 26.59 -43.84 -59.67
CA SER A 30 25.55 -44.53 -58.90
C SER A 30 26.07 -45.76 -58.14
N GLU A 31 27.05 -46.47 -58.70
CA GLU A 31 27.74 -47.60 -58.06
C GLU A 31 28.63 -47.15 -56.89
N GLU A 32 29.38 -46.07 -57.07
CA GLU A 32 30.21 -45.48 -56.02
C GLU A 32 29.35 -44.94 -54.87
N LEU A 33 28.18 -44.38 -55.16
CA LEU A 33 27.27 -43.84 -54.14
C LEU A 33 26.67 -44.95 -53.26
N VAL A 34 26.30 -46.08 -53.85
CA VAL A 34 25.85 -47.28 -53.12
C VAL A 34 26.99 -47.87 -52.28
N GLN A 35 28.22 -47.87 -52.81
CA GLN A 35 29.39 -48.32 -52.05
C GLN A 35 29.70 -47.40 -50.87
N VAL A 36 29.61 -46.08 -51.04
CA VAL A 36 29.74 -45.12 -49.94
C VAL A 36 28.67 -45.36 -48.87
N LEU A 37 27.42 -45.65 -49.26
CA LEU A 37 26.37 -46.03 -48.30
C LEU A 37 26.70 -47.33 -47.55
N LYS A 38 27.24 -48.36 -48.25
CA LYS A 38 27.70 -49.61 -47.64
C LYS A 38 28.82 -49.35 -46.63
N GLU A 39 29.84 -48.56 -47.00
CA GLU A 39 30.94 -48.19 -46.11
C GLU A 39 30.46 -47.42 -44.87
N VAL A 40 29.51 -46.48 -45.03
CA VAL A 40 28.89 -45.76 -43.92
C VAL A 40 28.16 -46.73 -42.98
N LEU A 41 27.40 -47.69 -43.52
CA LEU A 41 26.69 -48.69 -42.72
C LEU A 41 27.64 -49.63 -41.97
N ILE A 42 28.71 -50.12 -42.62
CA ILE A 42 29.75 -50.94 -41.98
C ILE A 42 30.39 -50.17 -40.81
N LYS A 43 30.72 -48.88 -41.03
CA LYS A 43 31.33 -48.05 -40.00
C LYS A 43 30.38 -47.75 -38.83
N ILE A 44 29.08 -47.69 -39.08
CA ILE A 44 28.05 -47.52 -38.03
C ILE A 44 27.85 -48.82 -37.23
N GLN A 45 27.97 -49.99 -37.87
CA GLN A 45 27.82 -51.29 -37.21
C GLN A 45 29.05 -51.74 -36.41
N ASP A 46 30.20 -51.06 -36.58
CA ASP A 46 31.48 -51.38 -35.93
C ASP A 46 31.92 -52.85 -36.17
N GLN A 47 31.46 -53.44 -37.27
CA GLN A 47 31.90 -54.75 -37.71
C GLN A 47 33.23 -54.58 -38.45
N ASN A 48 34.30 -55.15 -37.90
CA ASN A 48 35.52 -55.43 -38.64
C ASN A 48 35.22 -56.56 -39.65
N VAL A 49 34.48 -56.24 -40.70
CA VAL A 49 34.51 -57.06 -41.91
C VAL A 49 35.84 -56.73 -42.57
N ASP A 50 36.74 -57.70 -42.66
CA ASP A 50 38.00 -57.55 -43.37
C ASP A 50 37.73 -56.94 -44.76
N ALA A 51 38.49 -55.90 -45.10
CA ALA A 51 38.33 -55.12 -46.33
C ALA A 51 38.60 -55.92 -47.63
N SER A 52 38.66 -57.25 -47.57
CA SER A 52 39.03 -58.15 -48.65
C SER A 52 37.84 -58.67 -49.46
N ASP A 53 36.59 -58.60 -48.97
CA ASP A 53 35.41 -59.12 -49.67
C ASP A 53 34.61 -58.06 -50.46
N THR A 54 34.94 -56.78 -50.34
CA THR A 54 34.14 -55.67 -50.91
C THR A 54 34.32 -55.42 -52.41
N LYS A 55 35.13 -56.20 -53.13
CA LYS A 55 35.45 -55.91 -54.55
C LYS A 55 34.69 -56.73 -55.59
N ASN A 56 33.94 -57.77 -55.21
CA ASN A 56 33.32 -58.70 -56.17
C ASN A 56 31.81 -58.99 -55.94
N GLU A 57 31.08 -58.14 -55.22
CA GLU A 57 29.64 -58.34 -54.98
C GLU A 57 28.78 -57.69 -56.08
N THR A 58 27.71 -58.37 -56.49
CA THR A 58 26.74 -57.82 -57.45
C THR A 58 25.94 -56.67 -56.81
N PRO A 59 25.49 -55.65 -57.58
CA PRO A 59 24.70 -54.53 -57.05
C PRO A 59 23.38 -55.00 -56.39
N GLU A 60 22.89 -56.17 -56.77
CA GLU A 60 21.72 -56.83 -56.21
C GLU A 60 21.99 -57.41 -54.82
N GLU A 61 23.14 -58.07 -54.61
CA GLU A 61 23.58 -58.57 -53.31
C GLU A 61 23.84 -57.43 -52.32
N ILE A 62 24.49 -56.35 -52.77
CA ILE A 62 24.72 -55.14 -51.97
C ILE A 62 23.38 -54.51 -51.56
N SER A 63 22.41 -54.46 -52.46
CA SER A 63 21.07 -53.93 -52.17
C SER A 63 20.33 -54.78 -51.15
N ILE A 64 20.41 -56.12 -51.23
CA ILE A 64 19.83 -57.04 -50.24
C ILE A 64 20.47 -56.84 -48.86
N TYR A 65 21.80 -56.72 -48.82
CA TYR A 65 22.53 -56.44 -47.59
C TYR A 65 22.09 -55.11 -46.96
N ILE A 66 22.07 -54.03 -47.74
CA ILE A 66 21.62 -52.70 -47.28
C ILE A 66 20.17 -52.75 -46.79
N LEU A 67 19.27 -53.44 -47.49
CA LEU A 67 17.86 -53.58 -47.07
C LEU A 67 17.71 -54.37 -45.76
N SER A 68 18.49 -55.43 -45.57
CA SER A 68 18.49 -56.20 -44.32
C SER A 68 18.88 -55.34 -43.13
N ILE A 69 19.90 -54.48 -43.32
CA ILE A 69 20.40 -53.56 -42.29
C ILE A 69 19.42 -52.42 -42.06
N LEU A 70 18.89 -51.79 -43.10
CA LEU A 70 17.90 -50.73 -42.96
C LEU A 70 16.63 -51.21 -42.24
N ARG A 71 16.23 -52.49 -42.44
CA ARG A 71 15.14 -53.12 -41.69
C ARG A 71 15.48 -53.25 -40.20
N ILE A 72 16.70 -53.68 -39.88
CA ILE A 72 17.20 -53.76 -38.50
C ILE A 72 17.25 -52.37 -37.83
N LEU A 73 17.65 -51.35 -38.59
CA LEU A 73 17.73 -49.97 -38.10
C LEU A 73 16.35 -49.29 -37.98
N HIS A 74 15.28 -49.94 -38.46
CA HIS A 74 13.91 -49.42 -38.56
C HIS A 74 13.83 -48.13 -39.40
N TYR A 75 14.48 -48.10 -40.56
CA TYR A 75 14.27 -47.03 -41.54
C TYR A 75 12.94 -47.23 -42.28
N GLN A 76 12.11 -46.19 -42.33
CA GLN A 76 10.85 -46.18 -43.08
C GLN A 76 11.04 -45.36 -44.37
N PRO A 77 11.06 -46.01 -45.55
CA PRO A 77 11.10 -45.29 -46.82
C PRO A 77 9.78 -44.54 -47.05
N GLN A 78 9.86 -43.34 -47.62
CA GLN A 78 8.70 -42.51 -47.99
C GLN A 78 8.04 -42.94 -49.32
N THR A 79 8.64 -43.93 -50.00
CA THR A 79 8.26 -44.40 -51.34
C THR A 79 7.81 -45.85 -51.28
N ASP A 80 6.99 -46.26 -52.26
CA ASP A 80 6.51 -47.64 -52.40
C ASP A 80 7.66 -48.66 -52.41
N PRO A 81 7.56 -49.82 -51.70
CA PRO A 81 8.69 -50.73 -51.50
C PRO A 81 9.31 -51.29 -52.79
N VAL A 82 8.53 -51.40 -53.87
CA VAL A 82 9.00 -51.88 -55.17
C VAL A 82 9.88 -50.83 -55.84
N THR A 83 9.42 -49.58 -55.88
CA THR A 83 10.17 -48.44 -56.43
C THR A 83 11.43 -48.16 -55.60
N PHE A 84 11.35 -48.32 -54.28
CA PHE A 84 12.50 -48.16 -53.38
C PHE A 84 13.60 -49.21 -53.65
N ARG A 85 13.22 -50.48 -53.86
CA ARG A 85 14.18 -51.54 -54.24
C ARG A 85 14.84 -51.25 -55.58
N GLN A 86 14.05 -50.82 -56.57
CA GLN A 86 14.57 -50.46 -57.89
C GLN A 86 15.51 -49.25 -57.84
N GLY A 87 15.16 -48.22 -57.06
CA GLY A 87 15.99 -47.03 -56.87
C GLY A 87 17.28 -47.29 -56.11
N LEU A 88 17.28 -48.27 -55.20
CA LEU A 88 18.49 -48.71 -54.50
C LEU A 88 19.44 -49.50 -55.41
N VAL A 89 18.91 -50.42 -56.23
CA VAL A 89 19.71 -51.19 -57.21
C VAL A 89 20.29 -50.29 -58.30
N ARG A 90 19.54 -49.26 -58.73
CA ARG A 90 20.01 -48.25 -59.71
C ARG A 90 20.95 -47.20 -59.13
N GLY A 91 21.03 -47.10 -57.81
CA GLY A 91 21.82 -46.10 -57.11
C GLY A 91 21.32 -44.67 -57.32
N ASP A 92 20.00 -44.45 -57.30
CA ASP A 92 19.41 -43.13 -57.56
C ASP A 92 19.71 -42.15 -56.41
N PRO A 93 20.23 -40.94 -56.70
CA PRO A 93 20.54 -39.93 -55.67
C PRO A 93 19.33 -39.54 -54.83
N ASP A 94 18.14 -39.52 -55.43
CA ASP A 94 16.87 -39.19 -54.76
C ASP A 94 16.46 -40.24 -53.72
N THR A 95 16.96 -41.47 -53.83
CA THR A 95 16.71 -42.55 -52.85
C THR A 95 17.81 -42.63 -51.80
N ILE A 96 19.09 -42.46 -52.20
CA ILE A 96 20.23 -42.61 -51.29
C ILE A 96 20.45 -41.38 -50.39
N HIS A 97 20.27 -40.16 -50.91
CA HIS A 97 20.47 -38.95 -50.09
C HIS A 97 19.52 -38.87 -48.89
N PRO A 98 18.23 -39.22 -48.98
CA PRO A 98 17.36 -39.33 -47.80
C PRO A 98 17.82 -40.38 -46.79
N ILE A 99 18.32 -41.53 -47.25
CA ILE A 99 18.85 -42.59 -46.38
C ILE A 99 20.07 -42.07 -45.62
N LEU A 100 21.04 -41.47 -46.33
CA LEU A 100 22.23 -40.89 -45.71
C LEU A 100 21.87 -39.75 -44.76
N THR A 101 20.96 -38.85 -45.15
CA THR A 101 20.51 -37.76 -44.28
C THR A 101 19.91 -38.30 -42.98
N TRP A 102 19.11 -39.36 -43.05
CA TRP A 102 18.50 -39.97 -41.88
C TRP A 102 19.53 -40.68 -40.98
N LEU A 103 20.43 -41.47 -41.57
CA LEU A 103 21.50 -42.16 -40.84
C LEU A 103 22.43 -41.18 -40.13
N LEU A 104 22.80 -40.09 -40.82
CA LEU A 104 23.75 -39.08 -40.33
C LEU A 104 23.12 -38.08 -39.34
N SER A 105 21.81 -37.86 -39.39
CA SER A 105 21.11 -37.07 -38.36
C SER A 105 20.92 -37.84 -37.05
N HIS A 106 20.86 -39.18 -37.11
CA HIS A 106 20.58 -40.04 -35.95
C HIS A 106 21.72 -41.00 -35.60
N VAL A 107 22.97 -40.64 -35.88
CA VAL A 107 24.15 -41.55 -35.73
C VAL A 107 24.19 -42.28 -34.39
N ASN A 108 23.93 -41.59 -33.28
CA ASN A 108 23.97 -42.20 -31.94
C ASN A 108 22.87 -43.25 -31.74
N VAL A 109 21.65 -42.96 -32.21
CA VAL A 109 20.50 -43.88 -32.12
C VAL A 109 20.69 -45.08 -33.04
N VAL A 110 21.17 -44.83 -34.26
CA VAL A 110 21.42 -45.87 -35.27
C VAL A 110 22.56 -46.80 -34.80
N ARG A 111 23.64 -46.25 -34.21
CA ARG A 111 24.73 -47.04 -33.61
C ARG A 111 24.25 -47.89 -32.44
N GLN A 112 23.44 -47.33 -31.53
CA GLN A 112 22.85 -48.09 -30.43
C GLN A 112 21.95 -49.22 -30.94
N ARG A 113 21.12 -48.97 -31.97
CA ARG A 113 20.27 -50.00 -32.59
C ARG A 113 21.08 -51.10 -33.28
N ALA A 114 22.12 -50.73 -34.03
CA ALA A 114 23.04 -51.67 -34.66
C ALA A 114 23.77 -52.56 -33.63
N TYR A 115 24.18 -51.98 -32.50
CA TYR A 115 24.78 -52.73 -31.41
C TYR A 115 23.77 -53.70 -30.78
N LEU A 116 22.56 -53.21 -30.46
CA LEU A 116 21.50 -53.99 -29.84
C LEU A 116 20.97 -55.10 -30.76
N SER A 117 20.92 -54.88 -32.08
CA SER A 117 20.43 -55.89 -33.02
C SER A 117 21.28 -57.15 -33.04
N ARG A 118 22.58 -57.04 -32.79
CA ARG A 118 23.47 -58.21 -32.68
C ARG A 118 23.04 -59.17 -31.57
N PHE A 119 22.38 -58.66 -30.53
CA PHE A 119 21.99 -59.43 -29.34
C PHE A 119 20.48 -59.63 -29.20
N LEU A 120 19.66 -58.78 -29.82
CA LEU A 120 18.20 -58.80 -29.68
C LEU A 120 17.46 -59.43 -30.86
N VAL A 121 18.10 -59.58 -32.03
CA VAL A 121 17.48 -60.31 -33.15
C VAL A 121 17.44 -61.79 -32.78
N LYS A 122 16.23 -62.30 -32.57
CA LYS A 122 16.01 -63.70 -32.21
C LYS A 122 16.40 -64.60 -33.37
N LEU A 123 17.01 -65.73 -33.05
CA LEU A 123 17.19 -66.82 -34.00
C LEU A 123 15.81 -67.39 -34.33
N GLU A 124 15.45 -67.39 -35.61
CA GLU A 124 14.22 -68.02 -36.11
C GLU A 124 14.44 -69.53 -36.16
N VAL A 125 14.04 -70.24 -35.10
CA VAL A 125 14.05 -71.70 -35.05
C VAL A 125 12.72 -72.20 -35.62
N PRO A 126 12.72 -73.06 -36.66
CA PRO A 126 11.49 -73.61 -37.21
C PRO A 126 10.66 -74.37 -36.16
N ALA A 127 9.33 -74.29 -36.25
CA ALA A 127 8.40 -74.87 -35.27
C ALA A 127 8.55 -76.40 -35.13
N GLU A 128 9.09 -77.07 -36.15
CA GLU A 128 9.39 -78.50 -36.16
C GLU A 128 10.45 -78.88 -35.12
N TYR A 129 11.49 -78.06 -34.94
CA TYR A 129 12.55 -78.28 -33.95
C TYR A 129 12.17 -77.82 -32.54
N LEU A 130 11.24 -76.86 -32.42
CA LEU A 130 10.66 -76.42 -31.15
C LEU A 130 9.70 -77.44 -30.53
N SER A 131 9.31 -78.47 -31.29
CA SER A 131 8.47 -79.57 -30.78
C SER A 131 9.25 -80.51 -29.85
N ASP A 132 10.59 -80.50 -29.91
CA ASP A 132 11.45 -81.22 -28.97
C ASP A 132 11.52 -80.48 -27.62
N PRO A 133 11.18 -81.13 -26.49
CA PRO A 133 11.18 -80.50 -25.18
C PRO A 133 12.55 -79.97 -24.73
N GLU A 134 13.67 -80.58 -25.15
CA GLU A 134 15.01 -80.09 -24.79
C GLU A 134 15.36 -78.79 -25.52
N VAL A 135 15.03 -78.71 -26.81
CA VAL A 135 15.24 -77.52 -27.65
C VAL A 135 14.34 -76.37 -27.18
N SER A 136 13.10 -76.68 -26.80
CA SER A 136 12.16 -75.70 -26.26
C SER A 136 12.65 -75.09 -24.93
N ALA A 137 13.12 -75.93 -24.00
CA ALA A 137 13.71 -75.46 -22.73
C ALA A 137 14.96 -74.58 -22.96
N LEU A 138 15.82 -74.94 -23.92
CA LEU A 138 16.99 -74.14 -24.28
C LEU A 138 16.60 -72.79 -24.90
N TYR A 139 15.53 -72.77 -25.72
CA TYR A 139 15.00 -71.55 -26.32
C TYR A 139 14.38 -70.61 -25.28
N GLU A 140 13.70 -71.16 -24.26
CA GLU A 140 13.22 -70.38 -23.11
C GLU A 140 14.37 -69.77 -22.30
N GLN A 141 15.41 -70.54 -22.01
CA GLN A 141 16.62 -70.05 -21.35
C GLN A 141 17.29 -68.92 -22.16
N TYR A 142 17.44 -69.11 -23.47
CA TYR A 142 17.94 -68.07 -24.39
C TYR A 142 17.08 -66.80 -24.34
N THR A 143 15.75 -66.93 -24.36
CA THR A 143 14.83 -65.79 -24.27
C THR A 143 14.96 -65.06 -22.93
N SER A 144 15.08 -65.79 -21.83
CA SER A 144 15.31 -65.21 -20.50
C SER A 144 16.64 -64.44 -20.40
N LEU A 145 17.69 -64.94 -21.06
CA LEU A 145 18.99 -64.28 -21.10
C LEU A 145 18.93 -62.98 -21.91
N ILE A 146 18.17 -62.96 -23.00
CA ILE A 146 17.89 -61.73 -23.75
C ILE A 146 17.20 -60.69 -22.87
N ASP A 147 16.20 -61.08 -22.08
CA ASP A 147 15.48 -60.14 -21.22
C ASP A 147 16.36 -59.64 -20.06
N ARG A 148 17.20 -60.50 -19.50
CA ARG A 148 18.23 -60.09 -18.51
C ARG A 148 19.23 -59.10 -19.12
N PHE A 149 19.66 -59.33 -20.37
CA PHE A 149 20.53 -58.40 -21.09
C PHE A 149 19.86 -57.04 -21.31
N LYS A 150 18.57 -56.99 -21.70
CA LYS A 150 17.83 -55.73 -21.85
C LYS A 150 17.80 -54.92 -20.54
N ALA A 151 17.53 -55.59 -19.42
CA ALA A 151 17.49 -54.94 -18.10
C ALA A 151 18.87 -54.37 -17.72
N ALA A 152 19.92 -55.19 -17.82
CA ALA A 152 21.29 -54.77 -17.48
C ALA A 152 21.81 -53.65 -18.40
N HIS A 153 21.53 -53.72 -19.71
CA HIS A 153 21.90 -52.68 -20.66
C HIS A 153 21.19 -51.36 -20.37
N LYS A 154 19.89 -51.40 -20.02
CA LYS A 154 19.13 -50.21 -19.66
C LYS A 154 19.69 -49.53 -18.40
N GLU A 155 20.03 -50.32 -17.38
CA GLU A 155 20.64 -49.82 -16.15
C GLU A 155 22.02 -49.19 -16.43
N ARG A 156 22.85 -49.84 -17.25
CA ARG A 156 24.16 -49.30 -17.66
C ARG A 156 24.05 -47.98 -18.42
N GLU A 157 23.10 -47.84 -19.35
CA GLU A 157 22.91 -46.59 -20.11
C GLU A 157 22.46 -45.44 -19.21
N ILE A 158 21.62 -45.72 -18.19
CA ILE A 158 21.24 -44.73 -17.18
C ILE A 158 22.48 -44.33 -16.35
N GLY A 159 23.25 -45.32 -15.90
CA GLY A 159 24.49 -45.07 -15.14
C GLY A 159 25.53 -44.27 -15.93
N ARG A 160 25.66 -44.52 -17.23
CA ARG A 160 26.59 -43.79 -18.12
C ARG A 160 26.25 -42.30 -18.21
N LYS A 161 24.97 -41.94 -18.39
CA LYS A 161 24.55 -40.52 -18.41
C LYS A 161 24.87 -39.83 -17.08
N ASN A 162 24.67 -40.53 -15.96
CA ASN A 162 25.02 -39.99 -14.65
C ASN A 162 26.53 -39.81 -14.48
N PHE A 163 27.35 -40.70 -15.04
CA PHE A 163 28.82 -40.57 -15.05
C PHE A 163 29.30 -39.40 -15.91
N GLU A 164 28.69 -39.17 -17.09
CA GLU A 164 29.01 -38.02 -17.94
C GLU A 164 28.77 -36.70 -17.18
N ASN A 165 27.63 -36.56 -16.49
CA ASN A 165 27.36 -35.42 -15.61
C ASN A 165 28.38 -35.33 -14.46
N ALA A 166 28.74 -36.45 -13.83
CA ALA A 166 29.75 -36.47 -12.78
C ALA A 166 31.14 -36.06 -13.28
N SER A 167 31.47 -36.38 -14.53
CA SER A 167 32.73 -35.97 -15.17
C SER A 167 32.79 -34.46 -15.40
N GLU A 168 31.68 -33.83 -15.78
CA GLU A 168 31.59 -32.36 -15.89
C GLU A 168 31.78 -31.69 -14.52
N LEU A 169 31.08 -32.18 -13.48
CA LEU A 169 31.30 -31.69 -12.11
C LEU A 169 32.75 -31.92 -11.63
N THR A 170 33.37 -33.03 -12.02
CA THR A 170 34.77 -33.31 -11.65
C THR A 170 35.73 -32.35 -12.37
N ALA A 171 35.44 -31.97 -13.61
CA ALA A 171 36.20 -30.97 -14.34
C ALA A 171 36.04 -29.59 -13.70
N ASP A 172 34.81 -29.20 -13.32
CA ASP A 172 34.52 -27.94 -12.63
C ASP A 172 35.15 -27.89 -11.22
N LEU A 173 35.12 -28.99 -10.47
CA LEU A 173 35.83 -29.06 -9.21
C LEU A 173 37.34 -28.85 -9.38
N LYS A 174 37.92 -29.42 -10.46
CA LYS A 174 39.33 -29.24 -10.77
C LYS A 174 39.66 -27.81 -11.20
N THR A 175 38.75 -27.11 -11.89
CA THR A 175 38.95 -25.68 -12.21
C THR A 175 38.83 -24.82 -10.95
N MET A 176 37.82 -25.06 -10.10
CA MET A 176 37.67 -24.39 -8.81
C MET A 176 38.86 -24.63 -7.88
N GLU A 177 39.42 -25.84 -7.87
CA GLU A 177 40.60 -26.18 -7.06
C GLU A 177 41.84 -25.40 -7.53
N LYS A 178 42.05 -25.29 -8.84
CA LYS A 178 43.11 -24.44 -9.41
C LYS A 178 42.91 -22.96 -9.08
N GLU A 179 41.67 -22.46 -9.14
CA GLU A 179 41.36 -21.09 -8.75
C GLU A 179 41.62 -20.84 -7.27
N LYS A 180 41.21 -21.79 -6.40
CA LYS A 180 41.51 -21.75 -4.97
C LYS A 180 43.00 -21.74 -4.72
N GLU A 181 43.78 -22.59 -5.38
CA GLU A 181 45.23 -22.62 -5.25
C GLU A 181 45.86 -21.30 -5.71
N ALA A 182 45.44 -20.76 -6.86
CA ALA A 182 45.91 -19.47 -7.35
C ALA A 182 45.59 -18.32 -6.39
N VAL A 183 44.38 -18.29 -5.82
CA VAL A 183 43.98 -17.32 -4.79
C VAL A 183 44.81 -17.52 -3.52
N THR A 184 45.06 -18.75 -3.09
CA THR A 184 45.86 -19.06 -1.90
C THR A 184 47.30 -18.58 -2.07
N ILE A 185 47.95 -18.87 -3.21
CA ILE A 185 49.28 -18.37 -3.55
C ILE A 185 49.31 -16.84 -3.58
N ARG A 186 48.26 -16.20 -4.12
CA ARG A 186 48.15 -14.73 -4.13
C ARG A 186 48.00 -14.16 -2.73
N ILE A 187 47.21 -14.81 -1.86
CA ILE A 187 47.05 -14.44 -0.45
C ILE A 187 48.38 -14.57 0.27
N GLU A 188 49.13 -15.66 0.08
CA GLU A 188 50.46 -15.85 0.69
C GLU A 188 51.44 -14.76 0.24
N LYS A 189 51.51 -14.48 -1.07
CA LYS A 189 52.34 -13.38 -1.61
C LYS A 189 51.94 -12.01 -1.08
N MET A 190 50.66 -11.78 -0.79
CA MET A 190 50.18 -10.52 -0.24
C MET A 190 50.40 -10.46 1.27
N ARG A 191 50.31 -11.59 1.96
CA ARG A 191 50.61 -11.73 3.39
C ARG A 191 52.08 -11.43 3.67
N THR A 192 53.00 -11.97 2.87
CA THR A 192 54.44 -11.67 3.01
C THR A 192 54.74 -10.19 2.80
N LYS A 193 54.08 -9.55 1.82
CA LYS A 193 54.17 -8.08 1.62
C LYS A 193 53.56 -7.26 2.77
N ALA A 194 52.58 -7.82 3.48
CA ALA A 194 51.87 -7.16 4.58
C ALA A 194 52.44 -7.49 5.97
N GLU A 195 53.54 -8.25 6.07
CA GLU A 195 54.16 -8.66 7.34
C GLU A 195 54.49 -7.47 8.26
N SER A 196 54.94 -6.34 7.69
CA SER A 196 55.27 -5.11 8.43
C SER A 196 54.05 -4.44 9.08
N GLY A 197 52.83 -4.75 8.64
CA GLY A 197 51.58 -4.11 9.06
C GLY A 197 50.52 -5.09 9.57
N MET A 198 50.89 -6.29 10.00
CA MET A 198 49.95 -7.38 10.35
C MET A 198 48.88 -6.95 11.39
N HIS A 199 49.24 -6.08 12.35
CA HIS A 199 48.34 -5.57 13.37
C HIS A 199 47.23 -4.64 12.84
N LEU A 200 47.39 -4.08 11.64
CA LEU A 200 46.38 -3.22 10.98
C LEU A 200 45.41 -4.01 10.09
N LEU A 201 45.64 -5.30 9.87
CA LEU A 201 44.80 -6.10 8.97
C LEU A 201 43.36 -6.24 9.48
N ASP A 202 43.16 -6.33 10.79
CA ASP A 202 41.82 -6.40 11.37
C ASP A 202 41.08 -5.07 11.24
N ALA A 203 41.77 -3.94 11.43
CA ALA A 203 41.22 -2.61 11.19
C ALA A 203 40.92 -2.37 9.70
N ALA A 204 41.80 -2.82 8.80
CA ALA A 204 41.59 -2.75 7.35
C ALA A 204 40.43 -3.65 6.89
N ARG A 205 40.28 -4.84 7.49
CA ARG A 205 39.14 -5.73 7.25
C ARG A 205 37.85 -5.07 7.71
N ALA A 206 37.82 -4.51 8.92
CA ALA A 206 36.66 -3.78 9.43
C ALA A 206 36.29 -2.62 8.51
N LEU A 207 37.26 -1.79 8.10
CA LEU A 207 37.05 -0.71 7.14
C LEU A 207 36.52 -1.22 5.80
N ARG A 208 37.05 -2.33 5.27
CA ARG A 208 36.57 -2.92 4.01
C ARG A 208 35.12 -3.36 4.12
N VAL A 209 34.77 -4.05 5.22
CA VAL A 209 33.39 -4.50 5.48
C VAL A 209 32.45 -3.30 5.62
N GLU A 210 32.85 -2.24 6.31
CA GLU A 210 32.04 -1.03 6.40
C GLU A 210 31.89 -0.33 5.03
N LYS A 211 32.95 -0.32 4.20
CA LYS A 211 32.87 0.18 2.82
C LYS A 211 32.04 -0.70 1.88
N ASP A 212 32.01 -2.01 2.10
CA ASP A 212 31.14 -2.95 1.40
C ASP A 212 29.68 -2.64 1.75
N LYS A 213 29.36 -2.52 3.06
CA LYS A 213 28.02 -2.13 3.53
C LYS A 213 27.60 -0.76 3.03
N GLU A 214 28.49 0.23 3.03
CA GLU A 214 28.20 1.57 2.50
C GLU A 214 27.82 1.52 1.01
N ARG A 215 28.49 0.67 0.22
CA ARG A 215 28.13 0.45 -1.20
C ARG A 215 26.80 -0.26 -1.35
N ASP A 216 26.52 -1.27 -0.53
CA ASP A 216 25.25 -1.98 -0.56
C ASP A 216 24.09 -1.05 -0.19
N PHE A 217 24.25 -0.23 0.86
CA PHE A 217 23.27 0.80 1.24
C PHE A 217 23.09 1.86 0.16
N ALA A 218 24.17 2.33 -0.47
CA ALA A 218 24.06 3.29 -1.57
C ALA A 218 23.29 2.71 -2.76
N LEU A 219 23.51 1.44 -3.09
CA LEU A 219 22.77 0.74 -4.15
C LEU A 219 21.30 0.53 -3.78
N GLN A 220 21.01 0.21 -2.51
CA GLN A 220 19.63 0.14 -2.00
C GLN A 220 18.95 1.51 -2.05
N GLU A 221 19.62 2.57 -1.63
CA GLU A 221 19.09 3.94 -1.66
C GLU A 221 18.79 4.38 -3.10
N GLU A 222 19.65 4.06 -4.06
CA GLU A 222 19.41 4.33 -5.48
C GLU A 222 18.19 3.55 -6.01
N GLN A 223 18.07 2.27 -5.65
CA GLN A 223 16.91 1.44 -6.00
C GLN A 223 15.61 1.96 -5.37
N GLU A 224 15.63 2.33 -4.09
CA GLU A 224 14.47 2.89 -3.39
C GLU A 224 14.05 4.23 -4.00
N LYS A 225 15.00 5.13 -4.31
CA LYS A 225 14.74 6.39 -5.01
C LYS A 225 14.13 6.15 -6.39
N GLU A 226 14.64 5.17 -7.13
CA GLU A 226 14.06 4.79 -8.42
C GLU A 226 12.62 4.28 -8.24
N ILE A 227 12.36 3.41 -7.27
CA ILE A 227 11.02 2.89 -6.96
C ILE A 227 10.07 4.03 -6.57
N ILE A 228 10.48 4.95 -5.69
CA ILE A 228 9.68 6.10 -5.29
C ILE A 228 9.35 6.98 -6.50
N SER A 229 10.34 7.28 -7.35
CA SER A 229 10.10 8.09 -8.56
C SER A 229 9.12 7.41 -9.52
N ARG A 230 9.21 6.08 -9.69
CA ARG A 230 8.27 5.27 -10.50
C ARG A 230 6.85 5.28 -9.90
N LEU A 231 6.74 5.15 -8.57
CA LEU A 231 5.45 5.21 -7.89
C LEU A 231 4.81 6.60 -7.98
N GLN A 232 5.60 7.67 -7.84
CA GLN A 232 5.14 9.05 -8.02
C GLN A 232 4.65 9.32 -9.45
N THR A 233 5.39 8.86 -10.47
CA THR A 233 4.95 8.99 -11.87
C THR A 233 3.67 8.18 -12.15
N ASN A 234 3.53 6.99 -11.57
CA ASN A 234 2.31 6.18 -11.66
C ASN A 234 1.12 6.86 -10.98
N LEU A 235 1.32 7.44 -9.79
CA LEU A 235 0.29 8.18 -9.06
C LEU A 235 -0.18 9.38 -9.87
N GLN A 236 0.75 10.20 -10.39
CA GLN A 236 0.42 11.34 -11.25
C GLN A 236 -0.33 10.91 -12.53
N ARG A 237 0.00 9.72 -13.09
CA ARG A 237 -0.75 9.18 -14.23
C ARG A 237 -2.19 8.83 -13.85
N LEU A 238 -2.39 8.15 -12.73
CA LEU A 238 -3.73 7.79 -12.23
C LEU A 238 -4.56 9.03 -11.91
N GLU A 239 -3.95 10.07 -11.33
CA GLU A 239 -4.62 11.36 -11.09
C GLU A 239 -5.03 12.03 -12.39
N ARG A 240 -4.20 11.99 -13.43
CA ARG A 240 -4.55 12.49 -14.77
C ARG A 240 -5.71 11.71 -15.38
N GLU A 241 -5.69 10.38 -15.30
CA GLU A 241 -6.80 9.53 -15.76
C GLU A 241 -8.10 9.86 -15.00
N LEU A 242 -8.03 10.04 -13.68
CA LEU A 242 -9.18 10.47 -12.88
C LEU A 242 -9.68 11.88 -13.26
N GLN A 243 -8.78 12.81 -13.56
CA GLN A 243 -9.18 14.16 -14.01
C GLN A 243 -9.82 14.13 -15.39
N ILE A 244 -9.33 13.30 -16.31
CA ILE A 244 -9.96 13.07 -17.62
C ILE A 244 -11.36 12.51 -17.41
N LEU A 245 -11.50 11.42 -16.63
CA LEU A 245 -12.82 10.83 -16.32
C LEU A 245 -13.80 11.84 -15.68
N LYS A 246 -13.33 12.70 -14.77
CA LYS A 246 -14.14 13.77 -14.16
C LYS A 246 -14.54 14.87 -15.13
N LYS A 247 -13.71 15.17 -16.14
CA LYS A 247 -14.03 16.13 -17.21
C LYS A 247 -15.01 15.50 -18.21
N ASP A 248 -14.81 14.22 -18.52
CA ASP A 248 -15.62 13.43 -19.44
C ASP A 248 -17.05 13.24 -18.90
N GLU A 249 -17.26 13.27 -17.59
CA GLU A 249 -18.57 13.16 -16.93
C GLU A 249 -19.52 14.33 -17.31
N ASN A 250 -18.99 15.49 -17.73
CA ASN A 250 -19.80 16.70 -17.96
C ASN A 250 -19.92 17.14 -19.43
N GLU A 251 -19.05 16.73 -20.38
CA GLU A 251 -19.04 17.38 -21.72
C GLU A 251 -18.84 16.48 -22.97
N ILE A 252 -18.75 15.15 -22.90
CA ILE A 252 -18.25 14.37 -24.05
C ILE A 252 -19.23 13.32 -24.60
N THR A 253 -19.58 13.46 -25.88
CA THR A 253 -20.25 12.41 -26.68
C THR A 253 -19.30 11.21 -26.84
N VAL A 254 -19.80 9.97 -26.77
CA VAL A 254 -18.99 8.73 -26.91
C VAL A 254 -18.05 8.76 -28.13
N GLN A 255 -18.48 9.41 -29.22
CA GLN A 255 -17.67 9.58 -30.43
C GLN A 255 -16.41 10.45 -30.24
N SER A 256 -16.51 11.58 -29.53
CA SER A 256 -15.35 12.44 -29.24
C SER A 256 -14.38 11.78 -28.25
N LEU A 257 -14.89 10.99 -27.31
CA LEU A 257 -14.03 10.20 -26.42
C LEU A 257 -13.26 9.12 -27.18
N LEU A 258 -13.94 8.39 -28.07
CA LEU A 258 -13.29 7.39 -28.93
C LEU A 258 -12.25 8.02 -29.86
N GLN A 259 -12.52 9.21 -30.41
CA GLN A 259 -11.55 9.94 -31.22
C GLN A 259 -10.31 10.32 -30.39
N HIS A 260 -10.49 10.93 -29.22
CA HIS A 260 -9.37 11.29 -28.33
C HIS A 260 -8.56 10.06 -27.90
N LEU A 261 -9.22 8.96 -27.52
CA LEU A 261 -8.54 7.70 -27.19
C LEU A 261 -7.78 7.12 -28.39
N SER A 262 -8.33 7.19 -29.60
CA SER A 262 -7.64 6.75 -30.80
C SER A 262 -6.39 7.59 -31.09
N GLU A 263 -6.47 8.90 -30.90
CA GLU A 263 -5.32 9.82 -31.04
C GLU A 263 -4.24 9.51 -30.00
N VAL A 264 -4.62 9.33 -28.72
CA VAL A 264 -3.69 8.93 -27.64
C VAL A 264 -3.03 7.59 -27.94
N ILE A 265 -3.79 6.58 -28.39
CA ILE A 265 -3.25 5.28 -28.78
C ILE A 265 -2.25 5.45 -29.92
N THR A 266 -2.56 6.24 -30.95
CA THR A 266 -1.63 6.42 -32.08
C THR A 266 -0.32 7.10 -31.65
N VAL A 267 -0.39 8.10 -30.78
CA VAL A 267 0.80 8.78 -30.22
C VAL A 267 1.59 7.80 -29.35
N GLN A 268 0.91 7.03 -28.49
CA GLN A 268 1.55 6.05 -27.62
C GLN A 268 2.26 4.96 -28.43
N THR A 269 1.63 4.42 -29.47
CA THR A 269 2.22 3.43 -30.37
C THR A 269 3.48 3.97 -31.06
N ILE A 270 3.45 5.23 -31.52
CA ILE A 270 4.64 5.87 -32.11
C ILE A 270 5.78 5.98 -31.09
N VAL A 271 5.47 6.31 -29.84
CA VAL A 271 6.47 6.42 -28.78
C VAL A 271 7.05 5.04 -28.41
N THR A 272 6.21 4.01 -28.30
CA THR A 272 6.64 2.65 -27.93
C THR A 272 7.43 1.94 -29.03
N ASP A 273 7.05 2.16 -30.29
CA ASP A 273 7.60 1.37 -31.40
C ASP A 273 8.83 2.02 -32.02
N GLU A 274 8.89 3.36 -32.04
CA GLU A 274 9.99 4.09 -32.70
C GLU A 274 10.93 4.79 -31.72
N LYS A 275 10.39 5.59 -30.79
CA LYS A 275 11.20 6.48 -29.94
C LYS A 275 11.92 5.76 -28.82
N LEU A 276 11.17 5.04 -27.98
CA LEU A 276 11.71 4.37 -26.81
C LEU A 276 12.75 3.30 -27.18
N PRO A 277 12.55 2.46 -28.22
CA PRO A 277 13.55 1.49 -28.63
C PRO A 277 14.82 2.14 -29.17
N ALA A 278 14.71 3.24 -29.92
CA ALA A 278 15.86 3.97 -30.43
C ALA A 278 16.68 4.60 -29.30
N GLU A 279 16.04 5.24 -28.32
CA GLU A 279 16.70 5.81 -27.15
C GLU A 279 17.33 4.75 -26.24
N LEU A 280 16.64 3.62 -26.07
CA LEU A 280 17.15 2.48 -25.31
C LEU A 280 18.36 1.85 -26.01
N HIS A 281 18.36 1.77 -27.35
CA HIS A 281 19.50 1.29 -28.11
C HIS A 281 20.72 2.22 -27.96
N THR A 282 20.53 3.54 -28.11
CA THR A 282 21.64 4.50 -27.93
C THR A 282 22.20 4.49 -26.51
N ARG A 283 21.35 4.36 -25.48
CA ARG A 283 21.79 4.19 -24.08
C ARG A 283 22.53 2.87 -23.86
N LYS A 284 22.04 1.75 -24.41
CA LYS A 284 22.74 0.46 -24.36
C LYS A 284 24.12 0.54 -25.01
N ASP A 285 24.23 1.20 -26.16
CA ASP A 285 25.51 1.34 -26.85
C ASP A 285 26.46 2.26 -26.10
N HIS A 286 25.95 3.31 -25.44
CA HIS A 286 26.75 4.13 -24.53
C HIS A 286 27.27 3.31 -23.33
N ILE A 287 26.43 2.47 -22.71
CA ILE A 287 26.85 1.57 -21.62
C ILE A 287 27.89 0.56 -22.10
N LYS A 288 27.71 -0.05 -23.28
CA LYS A 288 28.72 -0.94 -23.88
C LYS A 288 30.05 -0.22 -24.09
N ALA A 289 30.01 1.03 -24.57
CA ALA A 289 31.21 1.85 -24.73
C ALA A 289 31.89 2.13 -23.39
N LEU A 290 31.14 2.51 -22.35
CA LEU A 290 31.67 2.72 -21.00
C LEU A 290 32.24 1.43 -20.39
N ASN A 291 31.61 0.28 -20.61
CA ASN A 291 32.11 -1.01 -20.19
C ASN A 291 33.40 -1.39 -20.92
N ALA A 292 33.51 -1.10 -22.21
CA ALA A 292 34.75 -1.27 -22.96
C ALA A 292 35.85 -0.35 -22.39
N VAL A 293 35.53 0.91 -22.08
CA VAL A 293 36.47 1.85 -21.43
C VAL A 293 36.95 1.32 -20.08
N LYS A 294 36.07 0.76 -19.25
CA LYS A 294 36.41 0.16 -17.95
C LYS A 294 37.36 -1.04 -18.08
N GLN A 295 37.30 -1.79 -19.19
CA GLN A 295 38.18 -2.93 -19.44
C GLN A 295 39.61 -2.51 -19.81
N TYR A 296 39.82 -1.27 -20.29
CA TYR A 296 41.15 -0.74 -20.54
C TYR A 296 41.81 -0.29 -19.23
N LEU A 297 42.99 -0.85 -18.93
CA LEU A 297 43.74 -0.59 -17.69
C LEU A 297 44.23 0.87 -17.58
N TYR A 298 44.44 1.53 -18.73
CA TYR A 298 44.76 2.96 -18.85
C TYR A 298 44.59 3.41 -20.32
N LEU A 299 43.74 4.40 -20.58
CA LEU A 299 43.55 4.99 -21.91
C LEU A 299 44.37 6.29 -22.01
N GLY A 300 45.62 6.18 -22.50
CA GLY A 300 46.51 7.35 -22.64
C GLY A 300 46.04 8.33 -23.73
N PRO A 301 46.47 9.61 -23.67
CA PRO A 301 46.11 10.63 -24.67
C PRO A 301 46.49 10.21 -26.10
N ASP A 302 47.60 9.50 -26.26
CA ASP A 302 48.08 8.99 -27.57
C ASP A 302 47.18 7.90 -28.18
N GLN A 303 46.53 7.08 -27.35
CA GLN A 303 45.58 6.08 -27.84
C GLN A 303 44.25 6.71 -28.23
N ILE A 304 43.82 7.76 -27.49
CA ILE A 304 42.62 8.54 -27.83
C ILE A 304 42.85 9.29 -29.15
N THR A 305 44.01 9.90 -29.37
CA THR A 305 44.33 10.56 -30.64
C THR A 305 44.43 9.56 -31.79
N ALA A 306 45.01 8.36 -31.57
CA ALA A 306 45.02 7.31 -32.58
C ALA A 306 43.61 6.81 -32.95
N LEU A 307 42.70 6.68 -31.97
CA LEU A 307 41.30 6.32 -32.21
C LEU A 307 40.53 7.43 -32.94
N ARG A 308 40.79 8.70 -32.60
CA ARG A 308 40.23 9.85 -33.33
C ARG A 308 40.70 9.88 -34.78
N ASN A 309 42.00 9.66 -35.02
CA ASN A 309 42.55 9.61 -36.38
C ASN A 309 41.95 8.46 -37.20
N LYS A 310 41.70 7.29 -36.58
CA LYS A 310 40.98 6.19 -37.23
C LYS A 310 39.51 6.52 -37.51
N LEU A 311 38.84 7.21 -36.59
CA LEU A 311 37.47 7.68 -36.80
C LEU A 311 37.41 8.68 -37.97
N ASP A 312 38.38 9.60 -38.05
CA ASP A 312 38.47 10.57 -39.14
C ASP A 312 38.79 9.91 -40.48
N SER A 313 39.64 8.86 -40.50
CA SER A 313 39.90 8.11 -41.74
C SER A 313 38.67 7.34 -42.21
N ILE A 314 37.95 6.68 -41.30
CA ILE A 314 36.72 5.96 -41.62
C ILE A 314 35.62 6.95 -42.02
N GLY A 315 35.52 8.11 -41.36
CA GLY A 315 34.59 9.17 -41.73
C GLY A 315 34.82 9.70 -43.14
N LYS A 316 36.10 9.89 -43.52
CA LYS A 316 36.48 10.24 -44.90
C LYS A 316 36.15 9.12 -45.89
N GLU A 317 36.36 7.86 -45.53
CA GLU A 317 36.00 6.72 -46.38
C GLU A 317 34.49 6.61 -46.60
N ILE A 318 33.68 6.79 -45.55
CA ILE A 318 32.22 6.85 -45.63
C ILE A 318 31.78 8.02 -46.51
N GLN A 319 32.36 9.20 -46.33
CA GLN A 319 32.05 10.37 -47.15
C GLN A 319 32.38 10.11 -48.63
N ASN A 320 33.55 9.54 -48.93
CA ASN A 320 33.94 9.15 -50.28
C ASN A 320 32.98 8.11 -50.87
N LEU A 321 32.51 7.14 -50.08
CA LEU A 321 31.50 6.16 -50.51
C LEU A 321 30.13 6.79 -50.75
N ILE A 322 29.74 7.78 -49.95
CA ILE A 322 28.51 8.57 -50.15
C ILE A 322 28.63 9.38 -51.45
N GLU A 323 29.73 10.10 -51.67
CA GLU A 323 29.98 10.87 -52.88
C GLU A 323 30.08 9.98 -54.13
N PHE A 324 30.69 8.81 -54.01
CA PHE A 324 30.72 7.81 -55.07
C PHE A 324 29.33 7.24 -55.37
N LYS A 325 28.50 7.03 -54.36
CA LYS A 325 27.10 6.60 -54.52
C LYS A 325 26.25 7.68 -55.18
N ILE A 326 26.46 8.96 -54.83
CA ILE A 326 25.76 10.10 -55.44
C ILE A 326 26.18 10.27 -56.92
N SER A 327 27.46 10.09 -57.23
CA SER A 327 27.99 10.27 -58.59
C SER A 327 27.71 9.11 -59.56
N LYS A 328 27.50 7.88 -59.06
CA LYS A 328 27.29 6.69 -59.93
C LYS A 328 25.84 6.33 -60.24
N SER A 329 24.82 7.05 -59.77
CA SER A 329 23.47 6.50 -59.77
C SER A 329 22.46 7.21 -60.69
N ASN A 330 22.04 6.51 -61.74
CA ASN A 330 20.71 6.66 -62.37
C ASN A 330 19.57 6.17 -61.42
N ILE A 331 19.70 6.38 -60.10
CA ILE A 331 18.77 5.92 -59.02
C ILE A 331 17.96 7.11 -58.47
N ASP A 332 17.85 8.18 -59.26
CA ASP A 332 17.30 9.50 -58.89
C ASP A 332 15.79 9.49 -58.54
N LYS A 333 15.11 8.35 -58.67
CA LYS A 333 13.70 8.21 -58.23
C LYS A 333 13.56 8.02 -56.74
N ILE A 334 14.53 7.43 -56.04
CA ILE A 334 14.41 7.07 -54.61
C ILE A 334 14.94 8.19 -53.69
N GLU A 335 15.89 8.98 -54.16
CA GLU A 335 16.47 10.09 -53.41
C GLU A 335 15.43 11.15 -52.98
N PRO A 336 14.51 11.63 -53.84
CA PRO A 336 13.44 12.53 -53.40
C PRO A 336 12.52 11.89 -52.36
N PHE A 337 12.24 10.58 -52.44
CA PHE A 337 11.45 9.89 -51.40
C PHE A 337 12.23 9.73 -50.09
N ARG A 338 13.56 9.57 -50.12
CA ARG A 338 14.41 9.57 -48.92
C ARG A 338 14.44 10.95 -48.27
N GLN A 339 14.57 12.00 -49.06
CA GLN A 339 14.53 13.38 -48.57
C GLN A 339 13.15 13.72 -48.01
N GLN A 340 12.07 13.30 -48.69
CA GLN A 340 10.70 13.45 -48.20
C GLN A 340 10.48 12.66 -46.90
N ALA A 341 10.94 11.41 -46.82
CA ALA A 341 10.85 10.60 -45.61
C ALA A 341 11.67 11.20 -44.45
N ALA A 342 12.86 11.73 -44.72
CA ALA A 342 13.68 12.42 -43.73
C ALA A 342 13.02 13.72 -43.25
N ALA A 343 12.43 14.50 -44.16
CA ALA A 343 11.68 15.71 -43.82
C ALA A 343 10.44 15.38 -42.99
N VAL A 344 9.65 14.38 -43.37
CA VAL A 344 8.49 13.90 -42.61
C VAL A 344 8.91 13.36 -41.23
N ALA A 345 10.00 12.59 -41.16
CA ALA A 345 10.53 12.10 -39.88
C ALA A 345 11.00 13.26 -38.98
N ASN A 346 11.63 14.30 -39.53
CA ASN A 346 12.03 15.49 -38.79
C ASN A 346 10.83 16.31 -38.32
N ILE A 347 9.80 16.47 -39.17
CA ILE A 347 8.53 17.12 -38.78
C ILE A 347 7.86 16.31 -37.65
N LYS A 348 7.76 14.99 -37.78
CA LYS A 348 7.22 14.08 -36.75
C LYS A 348 8.00 14.21 -35.44
N ARG A 349 9.34 14.23 -35.48
CA ARG A 349 10.18 14.47 -34.29
C ARG A 349 9.91 15.83 -33.66
N ASN A 350 9.86 16.90 -34.45
CA ASN A 350 9.63 18.25 -33.95
C ASN A 350 8.23 18.41 -33.32
N ILE A 351 7.20 17.78 -33.90
CA ILE A 351 5.84 17.79 -33.34
C ILE A 351 5.80 17.02 -32.03
N LEU A 352 6.42 15.83 -31.97
CA LEU A 352 6.51 15.04 -30.73
C LEU A 352 7.26 15.81 -29.63
N GLU A 353 8.36 16.49 -29.98
CA GLU A 353 9.11 17.30 -29.02
C GLU A 353 8.30 18.52 -28.54
N LYS A 354 7.53 19.16 -29.43
CA LYS A 354 6.59 20.22 -29.02
C LYS A 354 5.51 19.67 -28.09
N LEU A 355 4.94 18.51 -28.40
CA LEU A 355 3.93 17.84 -27.58
C LEU A 355 4.50 17.53 -26.18
N GLU A 356 5.71 16.97 -26.13
CA GLU A 356 6.41 16.69 -24.88
C GLU A 356 6.65 17.97 -24.07
N ARG A 357 7.11 19.07 -24.70
CA ARG A 357 7.27 20.36 -24.02
C ARG A 357 5.96 20.92 -23.47
N THR A 358 4.86 20.81 -24.22
CA THR A 358 3.54 21.25 -23.75
C THR A 358 3.00 20.35 -22.64
N MET A 359 3.25 19.04 -22.70
CA MET A 359 2.90 18.09 -21.64
C MET A 359 3.68 18.38 -20.36
N SER A 360 4.99 18.61 -20.46
CA SER A 360 5.83 19.00 -19.32
C SER A 360 5.40 20.34 -18.73
N SER A 361 5.07 21.32 -19.58
CA SER A 361 4.53 22.61 -19.12
C SER A 361 3.18 22.45 -18.41
N LEU A 362 2.31 21.56 -18.89
CA LEU A 362 1.03 21.25 -18.26
C LEU A 362 1.25 20.56 -16.91
N GLN A 363 2.20 19.61 -16.83
CA GLN A 363 2.57 18.95 -15.58
C GLN A 363 3.14 19.94 -14.55
N GLU A 364 4.02 20.85 -14.98
CA GLU A 364 4.53 21.92 -14.11
C GLU A 364 3.43 22.84 -13.60
N LEU A 365 2.48 23.22 -14.47
CA LEU A 365 1.33 24.04 -14.08
C LEU A 365 0.40 23.30 -13.12
N GLN A 366 0.22 21.99 -13.31
CA GLN A 366 -0.58 21.15 -12.43
C GLN A 366 0.07 21.02 -11.05
N VAL A 367 1.38 20.77 -10.98
CA VAL A 367 2.14 20.75 -9.71
C VAL A 367 2.05 22.11 -9.03
N LYS A 368 2.23 23.22 -9.76
CA LYS A 368 2.04 24.57 -9.20
C LYS A 368 0.62 24.79 -8.70
N LEU A 369 -0.39 24.26 -9.36
CA LEU A 369 -1.78 24.35 -8.92
C LEU A 369 -2.00 23.56 -7.63
N GLU A 370 -1.45 22.35 -7.53
CA GLU A 370 -1.45 21.51 -6.33
C GLU A 370 -0.74 22.20 -5.16
N GLU A 371 0.46 22.75 -5.38
CA GLU A 371 1.20 23.54 -4.40
C GLU A 371 0.39 24.75 -3.92
N LYS A 372 -0.26 25.48 -4.85
CA LYS A 372 -1.15 26.59 -4.49
C LYS A 372 -2.39 26.10 -3.73
N HIS A 373 -2.90 24.91 -4.04
CA HIS A 373 -4.01 24.30 -3.34
C HIS A 373 -3.61 23.92 -1.90
N GLU A 374 -2.44 23.32 -1.71
CA GLU A 374 -1.89 22.96 -0.39
C GLU A 374 -1.54 24.21 0.41
N LEU A 375 -0.90 25.20 -0.20
CA LEU A 375 -0.70 26.52 0.44
C LEU A 375 -2.03 27.18 0.81
N SER A 376 -3.06 27.06 -0.04
CA SER A 376 -4.40 27.57 0.30
C SER A 376 -5.02 26.78 1.45
N LYS A 377 -4.84 25.46 1.54
CA LYS A 377 -5.32 24.64 2.67
C LYS A 377 -4.61 25.02 3.97
N MET A 378 -3.29 25.24 3.92
CA MET A 378 -2.51 25.70 5.08
C MET A 378 -2.95 27.10 5.54
N VAL A 379 -3.24 28.01 4.60
CA VAL A 379 -3.75 29.36 4.94
C VAL A 379 -5.20 29.34 5.45
N VAL A 380 -5.99 28.31 5.10
CA VAL A 380 -7.39 28.14 5.55
C VAL A 380 -7.50 27.71 7.02
N GLU A 381 -6.39 27.33 7.68
CA GLU A 381 -6.37 27.14 9.14
C GLU A 381 -6.72 28.45 9.88
N ASP A 382 -6.34 29.61 9.31
CA ASP A 382 -6.99 30.89 9.60
C ASP A 382 -8.25 30.99 8.74
N VAL A 383 -9.41 30.80 9.36
CA VAL A 383 -10.73 30.96 8.73
C VAL A 383 -10.93 32.44 8.34
N ILE A 384 -10.37 32.85 7.21
CA ILE A 384 -10.62 34.15 6.59
C ILE A 384 -11.90 33.98 5.78
N PRO A 385 -13.07 34.48 6.23
CA PRO A 385 -14.30 34.34 5.48
C PRO A 385 -14.13 35.12 4.17
N LYS A 386 -14.32 34.47 3.02
CA LYS A 386 -14.24 35.12 1.69
C LYS A 386 -15.63 35.24 1.08
N GLY A 387 -15.84 36.28 0.26
CA GLY A 387 -17.07 36.47 -0.51
C GLY A 387 -18.32 36.70 0.34
N GLU A 388 -19.31 35.80 0.25
CA GLU A 388 -20.59 35.94 0.93
C GLU A 388 -20.50 35.79 2.45
N GLU A 389 -19.59 34.96 2.94
CA GLU A 389 -19.38 34.77 4.38
C GLU A 389 -18.79 36.02 5.02
N LEU A 390 -17.90 36.73 4.29
CA LEU A 390 -17.39 38.03 4.72
C LEU A 390 -18.51 39.06 4.81
N LYS A 391 -19.41 39.10 3.82
CA LYS A 391 -20.57 40.01 3.85
C LYS A 391 -21.48 39.70 5.04
N LYS A 392 -21.76 38.43 5.32
CA LYS A 392 -22.51 38.00 6.50
C LYS A 392 -21.80 38.39 7.79
N TYR A 393 -20.48 38.21 7.88
CA TYR A 393 -19.67 38.60 9.02
C TYR A 393 -19.66 40.12 9.24
N ILE A 394 -19.46 40.92 8.19
CA ILE A 394 -19.52 42.39 8.25
C ILE A 394 -20.91 42.85 8.69
N ASN A 395 -21.99 42.23 8.21
CA ASN A 395 -23.34 42.57 8.64
C ASN A 395 -23.59 42.21 10.11
N ARG A 396 -23.06 41.08 10.59
CA ARG A 396 -23.05 40.73 12.03
C ARG A 396 -22.24 41.74 12.85
N LEU A 397 -21.11 42.21 12.34
CA LEU A 397 -20.30 43.21 13.00
C LEU A 397 -21.00 44.57 13.06
N LYS A 398 -21.66 44.99 11.97
CA LYS A 398 -22.47 46.21 11.91
C LYS A 398 -23.62 46.16 12.91
N THR A 399 -24.39 45.07 12.93
CA THR A 399 -25.49 44.87 13.88
C THR A 399 -25.00 44.84 15.33
N ARG A 400 -23.87 44.18 15.60
CA ARG A 400 -23.24 44.21 16.93
C ARG A 400 -22.71 45.60 17.31
N GLY A 401 -22.19 46.36 16.34
CA GLY A 401 -21.77 47.74 16.51
C GLY A 401 -22.94 48.68 16.81
N THR A 402 -24.10 48.49 16.17
CA THR A 402 -25.32 49.25 16.49
C THR A 402 -25.86 48.89 17.87
N LEU A 403 -25.84 47.61 18.25
CA LEU A 403 -26.22 47.17 19.60
C LEU A 403 -25.29 47.76 20.67
N TYR A 404 -23.97 47.73 20.43
CA TYR A 404 -23.01 48.36 21.35
C TYR A 404 -23.29 49.86 21.52
N LYS A 405 -23.57 50.59 20.43
CA LYS A 405 -23.92 52.02 20.51
C LYS A 405 -25.22 52.24 21.28
N HIS A 406 -26.23 51.41 21.07
CA HIS A 406 -27.50 51.45 21.81
C HIS A 406 -27.28 51.22 23.31
N CYS A 407 -26.61 50.13 23.69
CA CYS A 407 -26.31 49.83 25.09
C CYS A 407 -25.44 50.93 25.72
N LYS A 408 -24.50 51.51 24.97
CA LYS A 408 -23.72 52.67 25.44
C LYS A 408 -24.60 53.90 25.68
N SER A 409 -25.54 54.20 24.77
CA SER A 409 -26.47 55.32 24.98
C SER A 409 -27.41 55.10 26.17
N GLU A 410 -27.89 53.87 26.34
CA GLU A 410 -28.73 53.47 27.47
C GLU A 410 -27.96 53.61 28.80
N LEU A 411 -26.70 53.19 28.83
CA LEU A 411 -25.82 53.35 30.01
C LEU A 411 -25.57 54.84 30.30
N THR A 412 -25.35 55.68 29.29
CA THR A 412 -25.24 57.14 29.50
C THR A 412 -26.55 57.75 30.01
N TRP A 413 -27.69 57.25 29.55
CA TRP A 413 -29.01 57.70 30.01
C TRP A 413 -29.26 57.30 31.47
N LEU A 414 -28.98 56.03 31.84
CA LEU A 414 -29.05 55.57 33.22
C LEU A 414 -28.11 56.32 34.15
N ASN A 415 -26.90 56.66 33.69
CA ASN A 415 -25.99 57.50 34.48
C ASN A 415 -26.54 58.92 34.67
N ALA A 416 -27.17 59.49 33.64
CA ALA A 416 -27.84 60.79 33.76
C ALA A 416 -29.03 60.71 34.73
N GLU A 417 -29.85 59.67 34.65
CA GLU A 417 -30.95 59.43 35.58
C GLU A 417 -30.45 59.25 37.02
N ASN A 418 -29.39 58.45 37.22
CA ASN A 418 -28.76 58.30 38.53
C ASN A 418 -28.23 59.63 39.07
N SER A 419 -27.68 60.50 38.21
CA SER A 419 -27.25 61.84 38.63
C SER A 419 -28.42 62.74 39.05
N VAL A 420 -29.56 62.64 38.36
CA VAL A 420 -30.80 63.34 38.72
C VAL A 420 -31.36 62.78 40.03
N LEU A 421 -31.40 61.46 40.19
CA LEU A 421 -31.83 60.78 41.41
C LEU A 421 -30.94 61.15 42.61
N HIS A 422 -29.64 61.23 42.41
CA HIS A 422 -28.72 61.69 43.46
C HIS A 422 -29.01 63.14 43.86
N ARG A 423 -29.30 64.01 42.89
CA ARG A 423 -29.70 65.40 43.16
C ARG A 423 -31.05 65.49 43.86
N THR A 424 -32.05 64.71 43.47
CA THR A 424 -33.36 64.70 44.16
C THR A 424 -33.24 64.12 45.56
N ALA A 425 -32.42 63.09 45.78
CA ALA A 425 -32.11 62.58 47.11
C ALA A 425 -31.49 63.66 48.00
N ALA A 426 -30.50 64.41 47.49
CA ALA A 426 -29.89 65.52 48.22
C ALA A 426 -30.90 66.65 48.54
N ILE A 427 -31.82 66.95 47.62
CA ILE A 427 -32.90 67.93 47.87
C ILE A 427 -33.83 67.43 48.98
N LEU A 428 -34.25 66.16 48.93
CA LEU A 428 -35.12 65.55 49.94
C LEU A 428 -34.43 65.48 51.31
N GLU A 429 -33.13 65.17 51.35
CA GLU A 429 -32.34 65.17 52.58
C GLU A 429 -32.25 66.58 53.18
N ASN A 430 -32.06 67.60 52.35
CA ASN A 430 -32.11 69.00 52.79
C ASN A 430 -33.51 69.39 53.32
N GLN A 431 -34.58 69.00 52.62
CA GLN A 431 -35.96 69.22 53.07
C GLN A 431 -36.27 68.48 54.39
N TYR A 432 -35.76 67.26 54.54
CA TYR A 432 -35.88 66.49 55.78
C TYR A 432 -35.15 67.17 56.94
N ASN A 433 -33.92 67.66 56.71
CA ASN A 433 -33.17 68.44 57.68
C ASN A 433 -33.90 69.74 58.06
N GLN A 434 -34.50 70.44 57.09
CA GLN A 434 -35.33 71.61 57.36
C GLN A 434 -36.59 71.26 58.18
N CYS A 435 -37.25 70.14 57.89
CA CYS A 435 -38.37 69.65 58.68
C CYS A 435 -37.96 69.28 60.11
N ASN A 436 -36.80 68.65 60.29
CA ASN A 436 -36.25 68.35 61.62
C ASN A 436 -35.93 69.62 62.41
N GLN A 437 -35.30 70.61 61.77
CA GLN A 437 -35.07 71.92 62.40
C GLN A 437 -36.39 72.64 62.74
N ALA A 438 -37.39 72.56 61.87
CA ALA A 438 -38.73 73.10 62.16
C ALA A 438 -39.41 72.34 63.31
N ARG A 439 -39.22 71.02 63.42
CA ARG A 439 -39.71 70.19 64.53
C ARG A 439 -39.04 70.55 65.84
N GLU A 440 -37.72 70.75 65.85
CA GLU A 440 -36.98 71.25 67.03
C GLU A 440 -37.47 72.64 67.46
N ARG A 441 -37.68 73.56 66.50
CA ARG A 441 -38.30 74.86 66.79
C ARG A 441 -39.73 74.74 67.31
N LEU A 442 -40.49 73.71 66.91
CA LEU A 442 -41.83 73.47 67.42
C LEU A 442 -41.81 72.92 68.86
N GLU A 443 -40.82 72.10 69.21
CA GLU A 443 -40.61 71.65 70.58
C GLU A 443 -40.19 72.78 71.52
N THR A 444 -39.37 73.74 71.06
CA THR A 444 -38.98 74.91 71.87
C THR A 444 -40.13 75.90 72.11
N VAL A 445 -41.17 75.90 71.26
CA VAL A 445 -42.36 76.76 71.42
C VAL A 445 -43.39 76.17 72.41
N LYS A 446 -43.27 74.91 72.83
CA LYS A 446 -44.23 74.25 73.75
C LYS A 446 -44.04 74.53 75.25
N LYS A 447 -43.16 75.45 75.65
CA LYS A 447 -43.03 75.87 77.06
C LYS A 447 -42.86 77.38 77.18
N ASN A 448 -43.93 78.13 76.97
CA ASN A 448 -44.07 79.48 77.52
C ASN A 448 -45.56 79.72 77.83
N ILE A 449 -46.00 79.27 79.01
CA ILE A 449 -47.25 79.68 79.63
C ILE A 449 -46.89 80.77 80.66
N PRO A 450 -47.19 82.05 80.42
CA PRO A 450 -47.01 83.10 81.43
C PRO A 450 -48.08 82.99 82.53
N VAL A 451 -47.65 83.18 83.77
CA VAL A 451 -48.35 82.83 85.04
C VAL A 451 -49.46 83.83 85.46
N ASN A 452 -50.07 84.60 84.56
CA ASN A 452 -51.13 85.55 84.91
C ASN A 452 -52.46 85.22 84.21
N PHE A 453 -53.27 84.38 84.85
CA PHE A 453 -54.62 84.01 84.40
C PHE A 453 -55.67 84.85 85.14
N THR A 454 -56.42 85.68 84.40
CA THR A 454 -57.60 86.45 84.88
C THR A 454 -58.75 86.30 83.89
N GLU A 455 -60.01 86.35 84.37
CA GLU A 455 -61.23 86.05 83.58
C GLU A 455 -61.41 86.92 82.33
N GLU A 456 -60.90 88.16 82.31
CA GLU A 456 -60.98 89.05 81.13
C GLU A 456 -59.98 88.67 80.01
N ASN A 457 -58.89 87.99 80.35
CA ASN A 457 -57.88 87.52 79.38
C ASN A 457 -58.23 86.15 78.77
N ALA A 458 -59.16 85.40 79.37
CA ALA A 458 -59.53 84.07 78.89
C ALA A 458 -60.15 84.13 77.48
N SER A 459 -61.05 85.09 77.22
CA SER A 459 -61.76 85.22 75.94
C SER A 459 -60.85 85.71 74.81
N SER A 460 -59.94 86.66 75.08
CA SER A 460 -58.98 87.15 74.09
C SER A 460 -57.92 86.11 73.76
N MET A 461 -57.44 85.36 74.77
CA MET A 461 -56.54 84.22 74.55
C MET A 461 -57.23 83.08 73.81
N ASN A 462 -58.51 82.79 74.05
CA ASN A 462 -59.23 81.76 73.30
C ASN A 462 -59.43 82.16 71.84
N LEU A 463 -59.69 83.44 71.56
CA LEU A 463 -59.71 84.00 70.20
C LEU A 463 -58.33 83.93 69.54
N GLN A 464 -57.25 84.19 70.28
CA GLN A 464 -55.89 84.12 69.78
C GLN A 464 -55.45 82.68 69.53
N LEU A 465 -55.72 81.75 70.45
CA LEU A 465 -55.55 80.31 70.26
C LEU A 465 -56.42 79.78 69.11
N GLY A 466 -57.65 80.27 68.95
CA GLY A 466 -58.53 79.91 67.84
C GLY A 466 -57.98 80.39 66.49
N ARG A 467 -57.40 81.60 66.44
CA ARG A 467 -56.69 82.11 65.26
C ARG A 467 -55.42 81.31 64.97
N ASP A 468 -54.63 80.98 66.00
CA ASP A 468 -53.41 80.19 65.86
C ASP A 468 -53.72 78.75 65.42
N VAL A 469 -54.72 78.09 66.01
CA VAL A 469 -55.19 76.76 65.60
C VAL A 469 -55.69 76.80 64.14
N SER A 470 -56.39 77.86 63.74
CA SER A 470 -56.84 78.02 62.35
C SER A 470 -55.67 78.28 61.39
N ALA A 471 -54.66 79.05 61.79
CA ALA A 471 -53.45 79.29 61.02
C ALA A 471 -52.57 78.03 60.90
N PHE A 472 -52.46 77.23 61.97
CA PHE A 472 -51.80 75.92 61.94
C PHE A 472 -52.56 74.93 61.07
N ARG A 473 -53.90 74.91 61.14
CA ARG A 473 -54.74 74.07 60.27
C ARG A 473 -54.56 74.47 58.80
N ALA A 474 -54.52 75.76 58.48
CA ALA A 474 -54.27 76.26 57.12
C ALA A 474 -52.89 75.86 56.59
N LYS A 475 -51.86 75.80 57.44
CA LYS A 475 -50.51 75.30 57.07
C LYS A 475 -50.45 73.76 56.95
N LEU A 476 -51.28 73.02 57.69
CA LEU A 476 -51.30 71.55 57.68
C LEU A 476 -52.02 70.96 56.47
N VAL A 477 -53.10 71.57 55.98
CA VAL A 477 -53.85 71.09 54.81
C VAL A 477 -52.98 70.86 53.55
N PRO A 478 -52.11 71.80 53.11
CA PRO A 478 -51.27 71.58 51.94
C PRO A 478 -50.25 70.45 52.14
N LEU A 479 -49.66 70.30 53.33
CA LEU A 479 -48.75 69.19 53.66
C LEU A 479 -49.47 67.84 53.63
N ILE A 480 -50.72 67.78 54.11
CA ILE A 480 -51.55 66.57 54.05
C ILE A 480 -51.84 66.20 52.59
N ASN A 481 -52.18 67.17 51.74
CA ASN A 481 -52.44 66.94 50.31
C ASN A 481 -51.17 66.47 49.57
N GLU A 482 -50.01 67.04 49.89
CA GLU A 482 -48.73 66.63 49.31
C GLU A 482 -48.36 65.19 49.71
N VAL A 483 -48.52 64.84 50.99
CA VAL A 483 -48.33 63.46 51.48
C VAL A 483 -49.31 62.48 50.84
N GLN A 484 -50.57 62.87 50.61
CA GLN A 484 -51.53 62.03 49.88
C GLN A 484 -51.10 61.81 48.43
N SER A 485 -50.63 62.84 47.73
CA SER A 485 -50.14 62.72 46.35
C SER A 485 -48.90 61.82 46.24
N LEU A 486 -47.98 61.89 47.20
CA LEU A 486 -46.80 61.02 47.25
C LEU A 486 -47.18 59.57 47.53
N ARG A 487 -48.13 59.33 48.44
CA ARG A 487 -48.67 57.98 48.70
C ARG A 487 -49.31 57.37 47.45
N GLN A 488 -50.00 58.18 46.65
CA GLN A 488 -50.58 57.71 45.40
C GLN A 488 -49.51 57.33 44.37
N LYS A 489 -48.47 58.16 44.20
CA LYS A 489 -47.33 57.86 43.33
C LYS A 489 -46.56 56.61 43.78
N CYS A 490 -46.34 56.42 45.08
CA CYS A 490 -45.71 55.20 45.60
C CYS A 490 -46.50 53.94 45.23
N ARG A 491 -47.84 53.96 45.33
CA ARG A 491 -48.69 52.84 44.93
C ARG A 491 -48.62 52.56 43.42
N GLU A 492 -48.57 53.61 42.60
CA GLU A 492 -48.42 53.47 41.15
C GLU A 492 -47.07 52.84 40.79
N PHE A 493 -45.97 53.25 41.43
CA PHE A 493 -44.65 52.65 41.24
C PHE A 493 -44.58 51.20 41.73
N GLU A 494 -45.15 50.89 42.89
CA GLU A 494 -45.24 49.51 43.39
C GLU A 494 -45.98 48.61 42.39
N GLN A 495 -47.10 49.09 41.84
CA GLN A 495 -47.86 48.35 40.83
C GLN A 495 -47.07 48.15 39.53
N GLN A 496 -46.32 49.15 39.08
CA GLN A 496 -45.45 49.03 37.91
C GLN A 496 -44.29 48.04 38.15
N GLN A 497 -43.66 48.09 39.33
CA GLN A 497 -42.60 47.17 39.71
C GLN A 497 -43.11 45.72 39.78
N GLU A 498 -44.31 45.51 40.32
CA GLU A 498 -44.90 44.17 40.39
C GLU A 498 -45.23 43.62 39.00
N LYS A 499 -45.75 44.45 38.09
CA LYS A 499 -45.97 44.07 36.68
C LYS A 499 -44.66 43.72 35.97
N ALA A 500 -43.62 44.54 36.13
CA ALA A 500 -42.30 44.29 35.54
C ALA A 500 -41.68 42.99 36.10
N LYS A 501 -41.80 42.74 37.40
CA LYS A 501 -41.32 41.51 38.05
C LYS A 501 -42.04 40.26 37.54
N LYS A 502 -43.36 40.33 37.33
CA LYS A 502 -44.13 39.22 36.73
C LYS A 502 -43.67 38.93 35.29
N ALA A 503 -43.52 39.96 34.46
CA ALA A 503 -43.03 39.79 33.08
C ALA A 503 -41.59 39.22 33.04
N HIS A 504 -40.70 39.67 33.93
CA HIS A 504 -39.35 39.12 34.03
C HIS A 504 -39.37 37.64 34.41
N ASN A 505 -40.14 37.27 35.44
CA ASN A 505 -40.25 35.88 35.90
C ASN A 505 -40.84 34.97 34.81
N GLU A 506 -41.81 35.45 34.03
CA GLU A 506 -42.37 34.70 32.89
C GLU A 506 -41.30 34.45 31.82
N VAL A 507 -40.55 35.47 31.41
CA VAL A 507 -39.44 35.32 30.45
C VAL A 507 -38.36 34.38 30.99
N GLU A 508 -37.94 34.56 32.25
CA GLU A 508 -36.93 33.71 32.90
C GLU A 508 -37.36 32.25 32.96
N SER A 509 -38.62 31.97 33.28
CA SER A 509 -39.16 30.60 33.29
C SER A 509 -39.19 29.99 31.89
N SER A 510 -39.59 30.75 30.87
CA SER A 510 -39.61 30.30 29.47
C SER A 510 -38.20 30.02 28.95
N MET A 511 -37.23 30.87 29.28
CA MET A 511 -35.84 30.70 28.90
C MET A 511 -35.22 29.51 29.62
N SER A 512 -35.48 29.36 30.93
CA SER A 512 -35.03 28.21 31.72
C SER A 512 -35.57 26.89 31.15
N SER A 513 -36.83 26.86 30.72
CA SER A 513 -37.41 25.69 30.05
C SER A 513 -36.73 25.37 28.72
N SER A 514 -36.41 26.40 27.93
CA SER A 514 -35.72 26.26 26.64
C SER A 514 -34.27 25.79 26.83
N ILE A 515 -33.57 26.32 27.84
CA ILE A 515 -32.21 25.93 28.21
C ILE A 515 -32.21 24.46 28.64
N ASN A 516 -33.14 24.04 29.51
CA ASN A 516 -33.23 22.65 29.96
C ASN A 516 -33.52 21.69 28.79
N ASN A 517 -34.42 22.07 27.87
CA ASN A 517 -34.69 21.29 26.67
C ASN A 517 -33.44 21.14 25.80
N LEU A 518 -32.76 22.25 25.48
CA LEU A 518 -31.52 22.21 24.70
C LEU A 518 -30.42 21.40 25.39
N GLN A 519 -30.27 21.54 26.71
CA GLN A 519 -29.30 20.77 27.48
C GLN A 519 -29.62 19.27 27.44
N SER A 520 -30.90 18.89 27.52
CA SER A 520 -31.35 17.50 27.38
C SER A 520 -31.09 16.94 25.98
N GLU A 521 -31.31 17.73 24.93
CA GLU A 521 -31.03 17.35 23.54
C GLU A 521 -29.52 17.19 23.29
N VAL A 522 -28.71 18.12 23.80
CA VAL A 522 -27.25 18.04 23.73
C VAL A 522 -26.76 16.79 24.45
N GLN A 523 -27.28 16.47 25.63
CA GLN A 523 -26.90 15.26 26.36
C GLN A 523 -27.33 14.00 25.61
N SER A 524 -28.54 13.97 25.03
CA SER A 524 -29.01 12.87 24.19
C SER A 524 -28.12 12.64 22.96
N ARG A 525 -27.73 13.73 22.26
CA ARG A 525 -26.81 13.67 21.12
C ARG A 525 -25.42 13.20 21.53
N LYS A 526 -24.88 13.69 22.66
CA LYS A 526 -23.59 13.23 23.21
C LYS A 526 -23.62 11.73 23.50
N ASN A 527 -24.70 11.25 24.13
CA ASN A 527 -24.87 9.81 24.40
C ASN A 527 -24.97 8.99 23.11
N LYS A 528 -25.64 9.50 22.07
CA LYS A 528 -25.70 8.83 20.76
C LYS A 528 -24.32 8.75 20.11
N ILE A 529 -23.57 9.86 20.08
CA ILE A 529 -22.19 9.88 19.54
C ILE A 529 -21.29 8.90 20.31
N ALA A 530 -21.41 8.83 21.63
CA ALA A 530 -20.64 7.88 22.43
C ALA A 530 -20.95 6.42 22.05
N LYS A 531 -22.23 6.08 21.85
CA LYS A 531 -22.64 4.74 21.37
C LYS A 531 -22.11 4.46 19.96
N ASP A 532 -22.23 5.42 19.05
CA ASP A 532 -21.76 5.28 17.66
C ASP A 532 -20.23 5.08 17.61
N ILE A 533 -19.47 5.76 18.49
CA ILE A 533 -18.03 5.55 18.65
C ILE A 533 -17.72 4.14 19.16
N GLU A 534 -18.45 3.66 20.18
CA GLU A 534 -18.27 2.31 20.71
C GLU A 534 -18.58 1.23 19.65
N GLU A 535 -19.64 1.43 18.85
CA GLU A 535 -19.99 0.57 17.73
C GLU A 535 -18.92 0.59 16.62
N LYS A 536 -18.42 1.78 16.28
CA LYS A 536 -17.32 1.93 15.33
C LYS A 536 -16.07 1.19 15.80
N ASP A 537 -15.68 1.32 17.06
CA ASP A 537 -14.52 0.65 17.62
C ASP A 537 -14.69 -0.88 17.62
N LYS A 538 -15.90 -1.38 17.92
CA LYS A 538 -16.25 -2.81 17.80
C LYS A 538 -16.10 -3.31 16.36
N LEU A 539 -16.63 -2.56 15.38
CA LEU A 539 -16.52 -2.91 13.95
C LEU A 539 -15.07 -2.87 13.48
N GLN A 540 -14.29 -1.87 13.90
CA GLN A 540 -12.89 -1.73 13.54
C GLN A 540 -12.06 -2.89 14.09
N ASN A 541 -12.32 -3.32 15.34
CA ASN A 541 -11.71 -4.50 15.93
C ASN A 541 -12.11 -5.82 15.22
N LEU A 542 -13.33 -5.92 14.70
CA LEU A 542 -13.74 -7.06 13.88
C LEU A 542 -13.00 -7.07 12.53
N ILE A 543 -12.87 -5.91 11.88
CA ILE A 543 -12.14 -5.78 10.61
C ILE A 543 -10.66 -6.13 10.77
N THR A 544 -10.00 -5.68 11.84
CA THR A 544 -8.59 -6.03 12.10
C THR A 544 -8.42 -7.54 12.31
N LYS A 545 -9.33 -8.18 13.07
CA LYS A 545 -9.33 -9.65 13.23
C LYS A 545 -9.51 -10.37 11.90
N MET A 546 -10.46 -9.95 11.06
CA MET A 546 -10.67 -10.55 9.73
C MET A 546 -9.42 -10.40 8.83
N LYS A 547 -8.79 -9.22 8.81
CA LYS A 547 -7.56 -8.99 8.04
C LYS A 547 -6.41 -9.88 8.50
N THR A 548 -6.21 -10.00 9.81
CA THR A 548 -5.14 -10.88 10.36
C THR A 548 -5.38 -12.35 10.00
N MET A 549 -6.64 -12.78 9.93
CA MET A 549 -7.00 -14.13 9.48
C MET A 549 -6.75 -14.30 7.98
N GLU A 550 -7.11 -13.33 7.15
CA GLU A 550 -6.86 -13.36 5.70
C GLU A 550 -5.36 -13.42 5.38
N GLU A 551 -4.53 -12.62 6.08
CA GLU A 551 -3.07 -12.66 5.95
C GLU A 551 -2.47 -13.99 6.41
N ARG A 552 -3.08 -14.64 7.41
CA ARG A 552 -2.68 -15.98 7.84
C ARG A 552 -3.03 -17.04 6.79
N ILE A 553 -4.23 -16.96 6.20
CA ILE A 553 -4.65 -17.86 5.12
C ILE A 553 -3.73 -17.72 3.89
N LYS A 554 -3.37 -16.49 3.51
CA LYS A 554 -2.43 -16.25 2.40
C LYS A 554 -1.06 -16.89 2.66
N ARG A 555 -0.51 -16.73 3.86
CA ARG A 555 0.75 -17.38 4.26
C ARG A 555 0.65 -18.91 4.22
N ASP A 556 -0.46 -19.46 4.71
CA ASP A 556 -0.69 -20.91 4.73
C ASP A 556 -0.94 -21.50 3.32
N MET A 557 -1.39 -20.70 2.35
CA MET A 557 -1.49 -21.08 0.92
C MET A 557 -0.13 -21.09 0.21
N GLU A 558 0.81 -20.25 0.63
CA GLU A 558 2.15 -20.15 0.05
C GLU A 558 3.09 -21.27 0.54
N ASP A 559 2.75 -21.96 1.62
CA ASP A 559 3.54 -23.06 2.19
C ASP A 559 3.20 -24.43 1.53
N PRO A 560 4.12 -25.04 0.77
CA PRO A 560 3.88 -26.28 0.03
C PRO A 560 3.73 -27.53 0.91
N THR A 561 3.92 -27.42 2.23
CA THR A 561 3.78 -28.54 3.18
C THR A 561 2.34 -28.77 3.66
N VAL A 562 1.43 -27.82 3.43
CA VAL A 562 0.05 -27.87 3.92
C VAL A 562 -0.90 -28.31 2.80
N SER A 563 -1.38 -29.56 2.85
CA SER A 563 -2.23 -30.15 1.81
C SER A 563 -3.66 -29.57 1.74
N ASP A 564 -4.16 -28.95 2.82
CA ASP A 564 -5.50 -28.31 2.86
C ASP A 564 -5.58 -27.29 4.04
N PRO A 565 -5.27 -26.01 3.82
CA PRO A 565 -5.26 -24.99 4.88
C PRO A 565 -6.65 -24.80 5.53
N GLY A 566 -7.74 -25.12 4.82
CA GLY A 566 -9.10 -25.01 5.35
C GLY A 566 -9.42 -26.00 6.47
N LYS A 567 -8.88 -27.23 6.41
CA LYS A 567 -9.11 -28.24 7.46
C LYS A 567 -8.38 -27.91 8.76
N LYS A 568 -7.13 -27.46 8.67
CA LYS A 568 -6.31 -27.08 9.83
C LYS A 568 -6.95 -25.93 10.62
N ILE A 569 -7.42 -24.89 9.92
CA ILE A 569 -8.11 -23.75 10.54
C ILE A 569 -9.43 -24.18 11.19
N LYS A 570 -10.17 -25.12 10.56
CA LYS A 570 -11.43 -25.65 11.10
C LYS A 570 -11.21 -26.46 12.39
N GLU A 571 -10.14 -27.26 12.46
CA GLU A 571 -9.77 -28.02 13.66
C GLU A 571 -9.30 -27.11 14.80
N GLU A 572 -8.51 -26.08 14.49
CA GLU A 572 -8.10 -25.05 15.46
C GLU A 572 -9.31 -24.26 15.99
N LEU A 573 -10.23 -23.83 15.12
CA LEU A 573 -11.45 -23.12 15.52
C LEU A 573 -12.36 -24.00 16.39
N ASN A 574 -12.54 -25.29 16.04
CA ASN A 574 -13.31 -26.20 16.87
C ASN A 574 -12.68 -26.42 18.25
N SER A 575 -11.36 -26.49 18.33
CA SER A 575 -10.64 -26.60 19.60
C SER A 575 -10.79 -25.32 20.45
N ALA A 576 -10.74 -24.15 19.81
CA ALA A 576 -10.97 -22.87 20.48
C ALA A 576 -12.43 -22.71 20.95
N ILE A 577 -13.41 -23.16 20.16
CA ILE A 577 -14.82 -23.17 20.53
C ILE A 577 -15.03 -24.06 21.76
N GLN A 578 -14.47 -25.27 21.78
CA GLN A 578 -14.58 -26.15 22.94
C GLN A 578 -13.93 -25.52 24.20
N ALA A 579 -12.78 -24.87 24.06
CA ALA A 579 -12.14 -24.17 25.16
C ALA A 579 -13.01 -23.01 25.71
N GLU A 580 -13.61 -22.20 24.83
CA GLU A 580 -14.51 -21.12 25.26
C GLU A 580 -15.83 -21.63 25.85
N GLU A 581 -16.39 -22.75 25.35
CA GLU A 581 -17.56 -23.39 25.96
C GLU A 581 -17.28 -23.90 27.39
N THR A 582 -16.08 -24.45 27.64
CA THR A 582 -15.70 -24.85 29.00
C THR A 582 -15.54 -23.65 29.93
N LYS A 583 -14.94 -22.54 29.47
CA LYS A 583 -14.88 -21.30 30.25
C LYS A 583 -16.25 -20.72 30.52
N LEU A 584 -17.16 -20.73 29.54
CA LEU A 584 -18.54 -20.29 29.71
C LEU A 584 -19.25 -21.07 30.81
N LYS A 585 -19.10 -22.40 30.84
CA LYS A 585 -19.64 -23.24 31.91
C LYS A 585 -19.10 -22.85 33.29
N ILE A 586 -17.78 -22.65 33.41
CA ILE A 586 -17.15 -22.22 34.67
C ILE A 586 -17.69 -20.85 35.12
N LEU A 587 -17.74 -19.87 34.22
CA LEU A 587 -18.25 -18.53 34.52
C LEU A 587 -19.74 -18.52 34.87
N THR A 588 -20.56 -19.38 34.26
CA THR A 588 -21.98 -19.51 34.66
C THR A 588 -22.13 -20.07 36.07
N MET A 589 -21.32 -21.06 36.45
CA MET A 589 -21.31 -21.60 37.81
C MET A 589 -20.84 -20.55 38.83
N GLU A 590 -19.80 -19.78 38.48
CA GLU A 590 -19.31 -18.69 39.32
C GLU A 590 -20.34 -17.58 39.50
N LYS A 591 -21.08 -17.23 38.42
CA LYS A 591 -22.19 -16.28 38.47
C LYS A 591 -23.33 -16.76 39.38
N GLU A 592 -23.65 -18.04 39.38
CA GLU A 592 -24.65 -18.62 40.30
C GLU A 592 -24.17 -18.54 41.75
N CYS A 593 -22.92 -18.94 42.03
CA CYS A 593 -22.32 -18.83 43.36
C CYS A 593 -22.30 -17.37 43.86
N LEU A 594 -21.95 -16.41 43.00
CA LEU A 594 -21.99 -15.00 43.33
C LEU A 594 -23.40 -14.50 43.64
N LYS A 595 -24.42 -14.91 42.86
CA LYS A 595 -25.82 -14.55 43.15
C LYS A 595 -26.28 -15.05 44.51
N GLU A 596 -25.94 -16.30 44.86
CA GLU A 596 -26.24 -16.86 46.17
C GLU A 596 -25.56 -16.04 47.28
N THR A 597 -24.28 -15.70 47.08
CA THR A 597 -23.50 -14.90 48.02
C THR A 597 -24.04 -13.47 48.17
N THR A 598 -24.47 -12.82 47.07
CA THR A 598 -25.06 -11.48 47.13
C THR A 598 -26.37 -11.46 47.90
N VAL A 599 -27.22 -12.49 47.73
CA VAL A 599 -28.48 -12.59 48.49
C VAL A 599 -28.21 -12.76 49.98
N VAL A 600 -27.17 -13.50 50.37
CA VAL A 600 -26.76 -13.63 51.78
C VAL A 600 -26.22 -12.30 52.31
N ASN A 601 -25.38 -11.61 51.55
CA ASN A 601 -24.80 -10.32 51.93
C ASN A 601 -25.85 -9.21 52.04
N GLU A 602 -26.85 -9.18 51.15
CA GLU A 602 -27.98 -8.25 51.22
C GLU A 602 -28.80 -8.47 52.50
N LYS A 603 -29.12 -9.74 52.83
CA LYS A 603 -29.78 -10.09 54.09
C LYS A 603 -28.94 -9.66 55.30
N GLN A 604 -27.64 -9.90 55.27
CA GLN A 604 -26.74 -9.49 56.36
C GLN A 604 -26.70 -7.97 56.52
N THR A 605 -26.64 -7.21 55.42
CA THR A 605 -26.67 -5.75 55.42
C THR A 605 -27.99 -5.22 55.98
N GLN A 606 -29.11 -5.86 55.65
CA GLN A 606 -30.41 -5.51 56.19
C GLN A 606 -30.49 -5.78 57.70
N MET A 607 -29.98 -6.93 58.17
CA MET A 607 -29.88 -7.21 59.61
C MET A 607 -29.00 -6.17 60.35
N TRP A 608 -27.90 -5.72 59.75
CA TRP A 608 -27.07 -4.64 60.32
C TRP A 608 -27.80 -3.30 60.38
N ASN A 609 -28.57 -2.96 59.34
CA ASN A 609 -29.40 -1.76 59.33
C ASN A 609 -30.53 -1.82 60.37
N ASP A 610 -31.12 -2.99 60.57
CA ASP A 610 -32.13 -3.22 61.62
C ASP A 610 -31.51 -3.12 63.02
N ILE A 611 -30.31 -3.63 63.23
CA ILE A 611 -29.57 -3.45 64.49
C ILE A 611 -29.26 -1.96 64.71
N LEU A 612 -28.81 -1.24 63.68
CA LEU A 612 -28.55 0.20 63.75
C LEU A 612 -29.82 0.99 64.09
N SER A 613 -30.97 0.62 63.53
CA SER A 613 -32.24 1.29 63.83
C SER A 613 -32.69 1.00 65.27
N VAL A 614 -32.53 -0.24 65.77
CA VAL A 614 -32.76 -0.58 67.19
C VAL A 614 -31.84 0.23 68.10
N PHE A 615 -30.55 0.36 67.78
CA PHE A 615 -29.63 1.19 68.57
C PHE A 615 -30.00 2.67 68.53
N LYS A 616 -30.40 3.21 67.37
CA LYS A 616 -30.89 4.59 67.25
C LYS A 616 -32.16 4.80 68.08
N CYS A 617 -33.09 3.86 68.08
CA CYS A 617 -34.27 3.89 68.95
C CYS A 617 -33.88 3.83 70.42
N LYS A 618 -32.93 2.96 70.80
CA LYS A 618 -32.44 2.86 72.18
C LYS A 618 -31.75 4.15 72.65
N ILE A 619 -30.99 4.82 71.78
CA ILE A 619 -30.40 6.14 72.04
C ILE A 619 -31.51 7.18 72.23
N LYS A 620 -32.50 7.23 71.33
CA LYS A 620 -33.66 8.14 71.47
C LYS A 620 -34.43 7.90 72.75
N CYS A 621 -34.77 6.65 73.09
CA CYS A 621 -35.44 6.34 74.35
C CYS A 621 -34.57 6.67 75.57
N ALA A 622 -33.25 6.55 75.49
CA ALA A 622 -32.35 6.97 76.56
C ALA A 622 -32.28 8.51 76.69
N GLU A 623 -32.34 9.25 75.58
CA GLU A 623 -32.44 10.72 75.57
C GLU A 623 -33.79 11.20 76.10
N GLU A 624 -34.88 10.57 75.67
CA GLU A 624 -36.23 10.83 76.19
C GLU A 624 -36.32 10.46 77.68
N SER A 625 -35.69 9.37 78.11
CA SER A 625 -35.59 9.05 79.55
C SER A 625 -34.74 10.06 80.32
N LYS A 626 -33.71 10.67 79.71
CA LYS A 626 -32.95 11.78 80.31
C LYS A 626 -33.74 13.08 80.37
N GLN A 627 -34.70 13.28 79.46
CA GLN A 627 -35.59 14.45 79.44
C GLN A 627 -36.79 14.29 80.38
N SER A 628 -37.36 13.08 80.46
CA SER A 628 -38.51 12.75 81.32
C SER A 628 -38.12 12.58 82.79
N ASN A 629 -36.96 12.00 83.07
CA ASN A 629 -36.42 11.92 84.43
C ASN A 629 -35.33 12.99 84.53
N GLY A 630 -35.64 14.11 85.19
CA GLY A 630 -34.67 15.16 85.49
C GLY A 630 -33.37 14.57 86.04
N ILE A 631 -32.24 15.21 85.72
CA ILE A 631 -30.91 14.69 86.01
C ILE A 631 -30.77 14.43 87.52
N VAL A 632 -30.82 13.16 87.93
CA VAL A 632 -30.46 12.76 89.29
C VAL A 632 -28.94 12.72 89.38
N VAL A 633 -28.33 13.84 89.76
CA VAL A 633 -26.91 13.88 90.12
C VAL A 633 -26.76 13.35 91.54
N ARG A 634 -26.39 12.07 91.68
CA ARG A 634 -26.01 11.53 92.99
C ARG A 634 -24.58 11.93 93.34
N ARG A 635 -24.42 12.87 94.26
CA ARG A 635 -23.15 13.12 94.98
C ARG A 635 -23.43 13.31 96.46
N GLY A 636 -23.00 12.35 97.29
CA GLY A 636 -22.89 12.56 98.74
C GLY A 636 -24.19 12.60 99.57
N GLY A 637 -25.15 11.71 99.30
CA GLY A 637 -26.21 11.39 100.28
C GLY A 637 -27.36 12.39 100.45
N ALA A 638 -27.54 13.34 99.52
CA ALA A 638 -28.78 14.12 99.41
C ALA A 638 -29.23 14.14 97.94
N GLU A 639 -30.49 13.78 97.68
CA GLU A 639 -31.10 13.78 96.34
C GLU A 639 -31.76 15.14 96.10
N THR A 640 -31.22 15.93 95.19
CA THR A 640 -31.88 17.16 94.70
C THR A 640 -32.34 16.94 93.26
N LEU A 641 -33.67 16.97 93.10
CA LEU A 641 -34.36 16.99 91.81
C LEU A 641 -34.33 18.43 91.28
N VAL A 642 -33.54 18.68 90.23
CA VAL A 642 -33.63 19.92 89.46
C VAL A 642 -34.61 19.69 88.32
N LEU A 643 -35.83 20.17 88.51
CA LEU A 643 -36.77 20.41 87.41
C LEU A 643 -36.32 21.71 86.73
N GLN A 644 -36.18 21.69 85.41
CA GLN A 644 -35.95 22.89 84.61
C GLN A 644 -37.20 23.77 84.59
#